data_AF-A0A9P5VI38-F1
#
_entry.id   AF-A0A9P5VI38-F1
#
_cell.length_a   1.000
_cell.length_b   1.000
_cell.length_c   1.000
_cell.angle_alpha   90.00
_cell.angle_beta   90.00
_cell.angle_gamma   90.00
#
_symmetry.space_group_name_H-M   'P 1'
#
loop_
_entity.id
_entity.type
_entity.pdbx_description
1 polymer ?
#
loop_
_entity_poly.entity_id
_entity_poly.type
_entity_poly.pdbx_seq_one_letter_code
_entity_poly.pdbx_strand_id
1 'polypeptide(L)'
;MYNAKVQSRQQQEQEQKQQQETQASSQDNVVIGDSKDNIFYFVQVSDLHISTFRKASTANFYTFLSTALPLVDPAFVVVTGDLTDAKDQQLVGSMQYLDEWITYKDALEESGVLKKRNGTFWHDLRGNHDCFNVPDWGSKENMFADMSATKTPGFMFDVKTDYGKYGFIGIDACPKPGPARPYNFFGLFETPDMDSLAQRLSLSQGNNHTFVFSHYPVTTTMFGQTSTGASFADLSRSFSVYMCGHLHKLKWGLGDSLQAYQPTHFLELEVGDMKQNGLYRIMVVDHDMISFTDVSMPLTTIPPAIMPAHPDDAFVEEGDDHKGNSFSDPKPKKKKRPALGRRLPTNPIIVVSNPKDSRYLIPKHEPVNRIATSTHIRFLVWTDSQAPPPEYHEHMRKDIKIELRIDGQLHPNPSTFAGVHEHDKNDEEEFLPLYVSEWDAQKYNDGKEHELEVKVVDRYGRVSSSTTVFRVDGQRSDMKGGFAEWVMWANVALMLKALFTTGYLFVTLVLLILPKLYSLYLQTSPPPLPPPPPPALATKSSEYSDAPASPTITTTHGLVFKNGYEAWLDQKCRHLYRLSSTLSTVPSRNRFWNRFVNHTIHAHVLRFVHFSTQPVLFYSTLIFTLMLVTVPHFWGNFVPAAGDQGQGYFYLQGIYLPQAGGHLGGGLGAASVDHAGPDRVGKPLSVISGAIASLTGGRIGPSSSQDATEPIAGTWIPMADTWMSTIWTVVYDLVIFLYYLTLCATPSGYLYSPSNPHRLRPYHRTWYVRCLIFGIWVYRCCSVLMTAELYGPSVVWSGIGTWWLAVVGWLMFMVGWSRSRNEKDIISLRGGEEEGTMEVVEQTVDNESGMRRQIHQHVSYHHQHQEKIRLVASDWVNTKGVAQAEVEHDDESDEELDDGGEAVNGAYSEETKALLNGSSGASDPMDSEQALDAGMNKKRHQRGRRGKPAQSKPQA
;
A
#
# COMPACT_ATOMS: atom_id res chain seq x y z
N MET A 1 24.96 -21.61 -23.50
CA MET A 1 26.07 -22.48 -23.09
C MET A 1 26.85 -21.96 -21.88
N TYR A 2 27.39 -20.72 -21.87
CA TYR A 2 28.22 -20.23 -20.75
C TYR A 2 27.51 -20.31 -19.39
N ASN A 3 26.33 -19.69 -19.25
CA ASN A 3 25.56 -19.69 -18.00
C ASN A 3 25.23 -21.10 -17.50
N ALA A 4 24.89 -22.03 -18.41
CA ALA A 4 24.62 -23.43 -18.05
C ALA A 4 25.86 -24.16 -17.49
N LYS A 5 27.07 -23.84 -17.97
CA LYS A 5 28.33 -24.36 -17.41
C LYS A 5 28.72 -23.68 -16.08
N VAL A 6 28.29 -22.44 -15.86
CA VAL A 6 28.45 -21.77 -14.56
C VAL A 6 27.52 -22.41 -13.53
N GLN A 7 26.23 -22.57 -13.86
CA GLN A 7 25.25 -23.24 -13.01
C GLN A 7 25.65 -24.69 -12.71
N SER A 8 26.03 -25.49 -13.72
CA SER A 8 26.43 -26.89 -13.47
C SER A 8 27.69 -27.00 -12.59
N ARG A 9 28.62 -26.03 -12.68
CA ARG A 9 29.81 -26.01 -11.84
C ARG A 9 29.50 -25.56 -10.42
N GLN A 10 28.67 -24.52 -10.24
CA GLN A 10 28.19 -24.10 -8.92
C GLN A 10 27.40 -25.22 -8.23
N GLN A 11 26.60 -25.97 -8.98
CA GLN A 11 25.86 -27.12 -8.48
C GLN A 11 26.80 -28.27 -8.06
N GLN A 12 27.83 -28.58 -8.84
CA GLN A 12 28.86 -29.56 -8.44
C GLN A 12 29.72 -29.10 -7.26
N GLU A 13 30.04 -27.82 -7.16
CA GLU A 13 30.76 -27.23 -6.01
C GLU A 13 29.88 -27.21 -4.75
N GLN A 14 28.55 -27.09 -4.89
CA GLN A 14 27.58 -27.27 -3.81
C GLN A 14 27.47 -28.75 -3.41
N GLU A 15 27.29 -29.68 -4.34
CA GLU A 15 27.23 -31.12 -4.08
C GLU A 15 28.50 -31.63 -3.37
N GLN A 16 29.69 -31.19 -3.79
CA GLN A 16 30.94 -31.57 -3.14
C GLN A 16 31.12 -30.97 -1.74
N LYS A 17 30.68 -29.72 -1.51
CA LYS A 17 30.65 -29.15 -0.15
C LYS A 17 29.64 -29.85 0.75
N GLN A 18 28.44 -30.12 0.24
CA GLN A 18 27.40 -30.83 0.98
C GLN A 18 27.85 -32.24 1.35
N GLN A 19 28.62 -32.93 0.48
CA GLN A 19 29.26 -34.21 0.82
C GLN A 19 30.35 -34.07 1.91
N GLN A 20 31.16 -33.00 1.91
CA GLN A 20 32.14 -32.76 2.97
C GLN A 20 31.49 -32.37 4.31
N GLU A 21 30.43 -31.56 4.28
CA GLU A 21 29.62 -31.20 5.46
C GLU A 21 28.88 -32.44 6.01
N THR A 22 28.38 -33.32 5.15
CA THR A 22 27.82 -34.64 5.55
C THR A 22 28.88 -35.54 6.20
N GLN A 23 30.13 -35.50 5.73
CA GLN A 23 31.22 -36.24 6.37
C GLN A 23 31.60 -35.66 7.74
N ALA A 24 31.54 -34.34 7.93
CA ALA A 24 31.72 -33.73 9.26
C ALA A 24 30.58 -34.08 10.23
N SER A 25 29.33 -34.10 9.73
CA SER A 25 28.13 -34.55 10.45
C SER A 25 28.22 -36.00 10.93
N SER A 26 28.98 -36.87 10.23
CA SER A 26 29.07 -38.31 10.54
C SER A 26 29.78 -38.69 11.85
N GLN A 27 30.26 -37.72 12.65
CA GLN A 27 30.77 -37.96 14.01
C GLN A 27 29.73 -37.74 15.12
N ASP A 28 28.51 -37.30 14.79
CA ASP A 28 27.46 -37.07 15.76
C ASP A 28 26.72 -38.37 16.14
N ASN A 29 26.96 -38.84 17.37
CA ASN A 29 26.31 -40.04 17.92
C ASN A 29 24.90 -39.77 18.49
N VAL A 30 24.38 -38.53 18.41
CA VAL A 30 23.07 -38.18 18.95
C VAL A 30 21.95 -38.81 18.11
N VAL A 31 21.14 -39.66 18.75
CA VAL A 31 19.97 -40.33 18.15
C VAL A 31 18.70 -39.77 18.78
N ILE A 32 17.78 -39.30 17.95
CA ILE A 32 16.46 -38.83 18.39
C ILE A 32 15.59 -40.04 18.77
N GLY A 33 15.38 -40.23 20.08
CA GLY A 33 14.68 -41.38 20.66
C GLY A 33 13.46 -41.01 21.52
N ASP A 34 13.20 -41.83 22.53
CA ASP A 34 12.09 -41.69 23.49
C ASP A 34 12.38 -40.69 24.62
N SER A 35 13.63 -40.57 25.06
CA SER A 35 14.00 -39.74 26.23
C SER A 35 13.53 -38.27 26.18
N LYS A 36 13.31 -37.70 27.37
CA LYS A 36 12.98 -36.28 27.60
C LYS A 36 14.15 -35.31 27.37
N ASP A 37 15.32 -35.81 26.97
CA ASP A 37 16.54 -35.01 26.82
C ASP A 37 16.50 -34.03 25.63
N ASN A 38 17.45 -33.08 25.66
CA ASN A 38 17.82 -32.19 24.55
C ASN A 38 16.69 -31.33 23.96
N ILE A 39 15.64 -31.05 24.73
CA ILE A 39 14.45 -30.33 24.28
C ILE A 39 14.09 -29.15 25.18
N PHE A 40 13.69 -28.03 24.55
CA PHE A 40 13.01 -26.91 25.22
C PHE A 40 12.06 -26.19 24.25
N TYR A 41 11.15 -25.37 24.78
CA TYR A 41 10.20 -24.62 23.96
C TYR A 41 9.91 -23.21 24.51
N PHE A 42 9.60 -22.30 23.59
CA PHE A 42 9.30 -20.89 23.87
C PHE A 42 8.13 -20.39 23.01
N VAL A 43 7.56 -19.24 23.36
CA VAL A 43 6.42 -18.65 22.62
C VAL A 43 6.81 -17.32 21.97
N GLN A 44 6.44 -17.14 20.69
CA GLN A 44 6.40 -15.84 20.03
C GLN A 44 4.93 -15.36 19.98
N VAL A 45 4.70 -14.09 20.28
CA VAL A 45 3.45 -13.39 20.00
C VAL A 45 3.77 -12.03 19.39
N SER A 46 2.84 -11.44 18.63
CA SER A 46 3.06 -10.16 17.98
C SER A 46 1.75 -9.40 17.82
N ASP A 47 1.85 -8.09 17.58
CA ASP A 47 0.75 -7.26 17.13
C ASP A 47 -0.44 -7.37 18.09
N LEU A 48 -0.18 -7.01 19.35
CA LEU A 48 -1.15 -7.01 20.44
C LEU A 48 -2.19 -5.90 20.25
N HIS A 49 -1.72 -4.71 19.89
CA HIS A 49 -2.51 -3.49 19.72
C HIS A 49 -3.51 -3.27 20.87
N ILE A 50 -2.99 -3.18 22.10
CA ILE A 50 -3.77 -2.78 23.27
C ILE A 50 -4.35 -1.39 23.03
N SER A 51 -5.68 -1.27 23.03
CA SER A 51 -6.39 -0.09 22.53
C SER A 51 -7.37 0.48 23.54
N THR A 52 -7.32 1.80 23.74
CA THR A 52 -8.33 2.56 24.51
C THR A 52 -9.68 2.53 23.80
N PHE A 53 -9.67 2.60 22.46
CA PHE A 53 -10.86 2.73 21.63
C PHE A 53 -11.41 1.38 21.12
N ARG A 54 -10.56 0.32 21.08
CA ARG A 54 -10.89 -0.99 20.48
C ARG A 54 -10.63 -2.16 21.44
N LYS A 55 -11.51 -2.30 22.45
CA LYS A 55 -11.43 -3.30 23.53
C LYS A 55 -11.25 -4.78 23.08
N ALA A 56 -11.52 -5.13 21.82
CA ALA A 56 -11.44 -6.51 21.31
C ALA A 56 -10.01 -7.08 21.28
N SER A 57 -9.03 -6.33 20.78
CA SER A 57 -7.63 -6.77 20.73
C SER A 57 -7.03 -6.92 22.13
N THR A 58 -7.34 -5.97 23.02
CA THR A 58 -7.06 -6.07 24.45
C THR A 58 -7.64 -7.34 25.07
N ALA A 59 -8.89 -7.70 24.74
CA ALA A 59 -9.53 -8.92 25.26
C ALA A 59 -8.87 -10.21 24.75
N ASN A 60 -8.33 -10.23 23.52
CA ASN A 60 -7.51 -11.35 23.04
C ASN A 60 -6.25 -11.50 23.90
N PHE A 61 -5.52 -10.41 24.17
CA PHE A 61 -4.29 -10.45 24.98
C PHE A 61 -4.53 -10.92 26.43
N TYR A 62 -5.59 -10.42 27.09
CA TYR A 62 -5.99 -10.91 28.41
C TYR A 62 -6.38 -12.39 28.39
N THR A 63 -7.00 -12.88 27.30
CA THR A 63 -7.30 -14.30 27.11
C THR A 63 -6.03 -15.14 26.93
N PHE A 64 -5.04 -14.65 26.18
CA PHE A 64 -3.74 -15.30 26.05
C PHE A 64 -3.05 -15.46 27.40
N LEU A 65 -2.96 -14.37 28.19
CA LEU A 65 -2.35 -14.37 29.52
C LEU A 65 -3.07 -15.27 30.53
N SER A 66 -4.41 -15.35 30.50
CA SER A 66 -5.17 -16.16 31.46
C SER A 66 -5.35 -17.63 31.08
N THR A 67 -5.26 -17.95 29.78
CA THR A 67 -5.69 -19.25 29.25
C THR A 67 -4.60 -19.98 28.48
N ALA A 68 -4.05 -19.36 27.43
CA ALA A 68 -3.08 -20.02 26.54
C ALA A 68 -1.70 -20.13 27.19
N LEU A 69 -1.21 -19.06 27.79
CA LEU A 69 0.12 -19.02 28.39
C LEU A 69 0.25 -19.93 29.64
N PRO A 70 -0.74 -20.03 30.55
CA PRO A 70 -0.73 -20.99 31.67
C PRO A 70 -1.14 -22.42 31.26
N LEU A 71 -1.51 -22.66 30.00
CA LEU A 71 -1.62 -24.00 29.42
C LEU A 71 -0.27 -24.47 28.90
N VAL A 72 0.46 -23.62 28.18
CA VAL A 72 1.72 -23.98 27.53
C VAL A 72 2.89 -24.03 28.51
N ASP A 73 2.95 -23.10 29.46
CA ASP A 73 4.08 -22.80 30.36
C ASP A 73 5.46 -22.91 29.68
N PRO A 74 5.78 -22.02 28.73
CA PRO A 74 7.06 -22.03 28.01
C PRO A 74 8.23 -21.59 28.91
N ALA A 75 9.47 -21.84 28.45
CA ALA A 75 10.66 -21.32 29.12
C ALA A 75 10.66 -19.78 29.21
N PHE A 76 10.18 -19.11 28.15
CA PHE A 76 10.00 -17.66 28.05
C PHE A 76 9.05 -17.30 26.90
N VAL A 77 8.67 -16.02 26.82
CA VAL A 77 7.86 -15.40 25.77
C VAL A 77 8.63 -14.24 25.13
N VAL A 78 8.54 -14.12 23.80
CA VAL A 78 8.99 -12.95 23.03
C VAL A 78 7.81 -12.27 22.36
N VAL A 79 7.70 -10.95 22.52
CA VAL A 79 6.69 -10.11 21.85
C VAL A 79 7.36 -9.27 20.76
N THR A 80 7.06 -9.54 19.49
CA THR A 80 7.66 -8.85 18.33
C THR A 80 6.95 -7.55 17.94
N GLY A 81 6.65 -6.70 18.92
CA GLY A 81 6.16 -5.33 18.71
C GLY A 81 4.65 -5.16 18.51
N ASP A 82 4.28 -3.90 18.27
CA ASP A 82 2.93 -3.35 18.26
C ASP A 82 2.15 -3.76 19.52
N LEU A 83 2.72 -3.35 20.67
CA LEU A 83 2.14 -3.55 21.99
C LEU A 83 0.88 -2.71 22.14
N THR A 84 0.92 -1.45 21.69
CA THR A 84 -0.17 -0.47 21.78
C THR A 84 -0.85 -0.22 20.43
N ASP A 85 -2.08 0.31 20.43
CA ASP A 85 -2.83 0.60 19.20
C ASP A 85 -2.63 2.05 18.72
N ALA A 86 -2.20 2.97 19.59
CA ALA A 86 -1.59 4.28 19.30
C ALA A 86 -2.29 5.14 18.22
N LYS A 87 -3.60 4.93 18.03
CA LYS A 87 -4.45 5.50 16.97
C LYS A 87 -5.65 6.16 17.62
N ASP A 88 -6.01 7.33 17.12
CA ASP A 88 -7.17 8.08 17.59
C ASP A 88 -8.50 7.35 17.35
N GLN A 89 -9.58 7.85 17.95
CA GLN A 89 -10.93 7.27 17.82
C GLN A 89 -11.42 7.26 16.36
N GLN A 90 -10.98 8.24 15.55
CA GLN A 90 -11.35 8.45 14.15
C GLN A 90 -10.52 7.58 13.18
N LEU A 91 -9.47 6.93 13.67
CA LEU A 91 -8.47 6.16 12.90
C LEU A 91 -7.67 7.02 11.88
N VAL A 92 -7.58 8.32 12.08
CA VAL A 92 -6.87 9.28 11.21
C VAL A 92 -5.45 9.52 11.72
N GLY A 93 -5.29 10.09 12.92
CA GLY A 93 -4.01 10.43 13.54
C GLY A 93 -3.40 9.32 14.40
N SER A 94 -2.41 9.70 15.22
CA SER A 94 -1.69 8.81 16.13
C SER A 94 -0.99 9.57 17.26
N MET A 95 -0.98 9.00 18.46
CA MET A 95 -0.18 9.43 19.59
C MET A 95 -0.05 8.29 20.61
N GLN A 96 0.90 8.40 21.53
CA GLN A 96 1.04 7.46 22.64
C GLN A 96 -0.01 7.74 23.71
N TYR A 97 -0.91 6.77 23.95
CA TYR A 97 -1.99 6.88 24.94
C TYR A 97 -1.57 6.21 26.25
N LEU A 98 -1.50 7.01 27.32
CA LEU A 98 -1.09 6.55 28.65
C LEU A 98 -1.94 5.37 29.17
N ASP A 99 -3.24 5.36 28.90
CA ASP A 99 -4.14 4.28 29.30
C ASP A 99 -3.88 2.96 28.55
N GLU A 100 -3.30 2.98 27.34
CA GLU A 100 -2.90 1.76 26.62
C GLU A 100 -1.66 1.13 27.25
N TRP A 101 -0.65 1.95 27.54
CA TRP A 101 0.58 1.53 28.22
C TRP A 101 0.34 1.06 29.66
N ILE A 102 -0.54 1.74 30.41
CA ILE A 102 -0.98 1.26 31.73
C ILE A 102 -1.73 -0.07 31.60
N THR A 103 -2.64 -0.22 30.61
CA THR A 103 -3.39 -1.48 30.42
C THR A 103 -2.47 -2.66 30.06
N TYR A 104 -1.45 -2.44 29.23
CA TYR A 104 -0.43 -3.44 28.91
C TYR A 104 0.35 -3.84 30.17
N LYS A 105 0.89 -2.85 30.89
CA LYS A 105 1.71 -3.07 32.09
C LYS A 105 0.92 -3.77 33.21
N ASP A 106 -0.30 -3.31 33.50
CA ASP A 106 -1.15 -3.89 34.54
C ASP A 106 -1.49 -5.36 34.23
N ALA A 107 -1.72 -5.71 32.95
CA ALA A 107 -1.94 -7.10 32.54
C ALA A 107 -0.70 -8.01 32.80
N LEU A 108 0.51 -7.49 32.59
CA LEU A 108 1.76 -8.20 32.87
C LEU A 108 2.05 -8.29 34.38
N GLU A 109 1.68 -7.27 35.16
CA GLU A 109 1.76 -7.30 36.64
C GLU A 109 0.79 -8.34 37.23
N GLU A 110 -0.47 -8.35 36.79
CA GLU A 110 -1.51 -9.24 37.32
C GLU A 110 -1.34 -10.71 36.92
N SER A 111 -0.83 -10.97 35.70
CA SER A 111 -0.54 -12.35 35.25
C SER A 111 0.72 -12.93 35.90
N GLY A 112 1.49 -12.10 36.63
CA GLY A 112 2.71 -12.51 37.33
C GLY A 112 3.88 -12.86 36.40
N VAL A 113 3.74 -12.69 35.09
CA VAL A 113 4.77 -13.07 34.10
C VAL A 113 6.08 -12.31 34.30
N LEU A 114 6.01 -11.05 34.77
CA LEU A 114 7.18 -10.24 35.15
C LEU A 114 7.96 -10.78 36.37
N LYS A 115 7.40 -11.76 37.09
CA LYS A 115 8.04 -12.42 38.25
C LYS A 115 8.43 -13.87 37.96
N LYS A 116 7.95 -14.48 36.87
CA LYS A 116 8.36 -15.82 36.45
C LYS A 116 9.84 -15.86 36.08
N ARG A 117 10.49 -17.01 36.37
CA ARG A 117 11.92 -17.29 36.10
C ARG A 117 12.82 -16.08 36.44
N ASN A 118 12.67 -15.53 37.65
CA ASN A 118 13.40 -14.36 38.17
C ASN A 118 13.37 -13.10 37.27
N GLY A 119 12.29 -12.90 36.52
CA GLY A 119 12.10 -11.75 35.63
C GLY A 119 12.63 -11.94 34.20
N THR A 120 13.22 -13.10 33.86
CA THR A 120 13.73 -13.38 32.51
C THR A 120 12.73 -14.09 31.60
N PHE A 121 11.44 -14.12 31.99
CA PHE A 121 10.39 -14.87 31.30
C PHE A 121 9.69 -14.10 30.16
N TRP A 122 9.70 -12.77 30.18
CA TRP A 122 8.97 -11.94 29.19
C TRP A 122 9.89 -10.90 28.56
N HIS A 123 10.02 -10.95 27.23
CA HIS A 123 10.84 -10.04 26.44
C HIS A 123 9.97 -9.40 25.37
N ASP A 124 10.12 -8.10 25.14
CA ASP A 124 9.28 -7.31 24.25
C ASP A 124 10.09 -6.29 23.42
N LEU A 125 9.56 -5.96 22.25
CA LEU A 125 10.12 -4.97 21.33
C LEU A 125 9.08 -3.87 21.07
N ARG A 126 9.53 -2.73 20.53
CA ARG A 126 8.64 -1.75 19.91
C ARG A 126 8.26 -2.21 18.50
N GLY A 127 7.00 -2.05 18.14
CA GLY A 127 6.57 -1.99 16.74
C GLY A 127 6.34 -0.56 16.29
N ASN A 128 5.86 -0.38 15.04
CA ASN A 128 5.68 0.96 14.47
C ASN A 128 4.62 1.79 15.21
N HIS A 129 3.65 1.13 15.85
CA HIS A 129 2.69 1.79 16.72
C HIS A 129 3.31 2.34 17.99
N ASP A 130 4.20 1.58 18.64
CA ASP A 130 4.82 1.93 19.92
C ASP A 130 5.82 3.09 19.81
N CYS A 131 6.11 3.54 18.58
CA CYS A 131 6.94 4.69 18.29
C CYS A 131 6.24 5.79 17.45
N PHE A 132 4.93 5.71 17.19
CA PHE A 132 4.21 6.84 16.57
C PHE A 132 4.29 8.09 17.45
N ASN A 133 4.72 9.21 16.86
CA ASN A 133 4.87 10.50 17.53
C ASN A 133 5.75 10.44 18.79
N VAL A 134 6.89 9.75 18.70
CA VAL A 134 7.91 9.66 19.77
C VAL A 134 9.16 10.46 19.37
N PRO A 135 9.42 11.62 20.01
CA PRO A 135 10.57 12.49 19.73
C PRO A 135 11.95 11.82 19.88
N ASP A 136 12.18 11.07 20.95
CA ASP A 136 13.47 10.45 21.24
C ASP A 136 13.32 9.38 22.33
N TRP A 137 14.38 8.65 22.67
CA TRP A 137 14.31 7.56 23.66
C TRP A 137 14.07 8.04 25.10
N GLY A 138 14.54 9.24 25.46
CA GLY A 138 14.36 9.86 26.78
C GLY A 138 13.12 10.75 26.89
N SER A 139 12.33 10.88 25.82
CA SER A 139 11.08 11.64 25.83
C SER A 139 10.01 10.92 26.67
N LYS A 140 9.15 11.71 27.34
CA LYS A 140 8.01 11.22 28.14
C LYS A 140 6.95 10.46 27.31
N GLU A 141 6.98 10.62 26.00
CA GLU A 141 6.13 9.89 25.05
C GLU A 141 6.67 8.48 24.77
N ASN A 142 7.96 8.21 24.98
CA ASN A 142 8.55 6.87 24.85
C ASN A 142 8.19 5.95 26.03
N MET A 143 6.89 5.77 26.29
CA MET A 143 6.36 5.01 27.42
C MET A 143 6.84 3.54 27.44
N PHE A 144 7.33 3.01 26.31
CA PHE A 144 8.07 1.75 26.27
C PHE A 144 9.25 1.71 27.25
N ALA A 145 10.03 2.80 27.38
CA ALA A 145 11.19 2.83 28.29
C ALA A 145 10.79 2.69 29.77
N ASP A 146 9.59 3.15 30.14
CA ASP A 146 9.10 3.06 31.53
C ASP A 146 8.21 1.84 31.80
N MET A 147 7.40 1.42 30.83
CA MET A 147 6.25 0.52 31.04
C MET A 147 6.34 -0.84 30.33
N SER A 148 7.27 -1.04 29.38
CA SER A 148 7.56 -2.38 28.83
C SER A 148 8.28 -3.27 29.85
N ALA A 149 8.46 -4.55 29.53
CA ALA A 149 9.35 -5.42 30.30
C ALA A 149 10.84 -5.11 30.00
N THR A 150 11.19 -4.86 28.75
CA THR A 150 12.58 -4.80 28.25
C THR A 150 13.25 -3.45 28.45
N LYS A 151 12.48 -2.35 28.36
CA LYS A 151 12.89 -0.97 28.68
C LYS A 151 14.13 -0.43 27.94
N THR A 152 14.60 -1.14 26.92
CA THR A 152 15.86 -0.86 26.20
C THR A 152 15.66 -1.09 24.69
N PRO A 153 16.52 -0.52 23.81
CA PRO A 153 16.43 -0.72 22.36
C PRO A 153 16.82 -2.17 21.97
N GLY A 154 15.87 -3.09 22.16
CA GLY A 154 16.03 -4.52 21.94
C GLY A 154 16.88 -5.25 22.98
N PHE A 155 16.56 -6.52 23.23
CA PHE A 155 17.19 -7.37 24.23
C PHE A 155 18.33 -8.27 23.69
N MET A 156 19.09 -8.89 24.59
CA MET A 156 19.95 -10.04 24.27
C MET A 156 20.05 -10.98 25.48
N PHE A 157 19.87 -12.28 25.26
CA PHE A 157 20.14 -13.32 26.26
C PHE A 157 20.55 -14.65 25.61
N ASP A 158 21.12 -15.55 26.41
CA ASP A 158 21.35 -16.95 26.05
C ASP A 158 20.47 -17.85 26.91
N VAL A 159 19.85 -18.87 26.31
CA VAL A 159 19.47 -20.09 27.03
C VAL A 159 20.67 -21.02 27.03
N LYS A 160 21.10 -21.45 28.21
CA LYS A 160 22.19 -22.42 28.42
C LYS A 160 21.61 -23.71 28.97
N THR A 161 21.94 -24.82 28.34
CA THR A 161 21.56 -26.17 28.76
C THR A 161 22.81 -27.04 28.79
N ASP A 162 22.74 -28.24 29.38
CA ASP A 162 23.88 -29.16 29.40
C ASP A 162 24.21 -29.76 28.01
N TYR A 163 23.32 -29.54 27.03
CA TYR A 163 23.43 -30.03 25.66
C TYR A 163 23.68 -28.92 24.61
N GLY A 164 23.56 -27.64 24.97
CA GLY A 164 23.72 -26.54 24.00
C GLY A 164 23.58 -25.13 24.57
N LYS A 165 23.89 -24.15 23.72
CA LYS A 165 23.73 -22.72 24.00
C LYS A 165 22.98 -22.06 22.86
N TYR A 166 21.88 -21.39 23.16
CA TYR A 166 20.95 -20.84 22.18
C TYR A 166 20.80 -19.34 22.42
N GLY A 167 21.13 -18.52 21.43
CA GLY A 167 21.16 -17.05 21.56
C GLY A 167 19.88 -16.40 21.04
N PHE A 168 19.38 -15.40 21.77
CA PHE A 168 18.16 -14.66 21.42
C PHE A 168 18.48 -13.17 21.40
N ILE A 169 18.35 -12.54 20.23
CA ILE A 169 18.72 -11.15 19.95
C ILE A 169 17.50 -10.39 19.45
N GLY A 170 16.95 -9.47 20.23
CA GLY A 170 15.92 -8.54 19.78
C GLY A 170 16.51 -7.20 19.38
N ILE A 171 16.05 -6.60 18.27
CA ILE A 171 16.51 -5.28 17.79
C ILE A 171 15.33 -4.42 17.32
N ASP A 172 15.34 -3.16 17.75
CA ASP A 172 14.36 -2.13 17.42
C ASP A 172 14.69 -1.43 16.08
N ALA A 173 13.77 -1.51 15.10
CA ALA A 173 13.88 -0.85 13.81
C ALA A 173 12.95 0.38 13.66
N CYS A 174 12.40 0.92 14.74
CA CYS A 174 11.67 2.18 14.69
C CYS A 174 12.54 3.33 14.17
N PRO A 175 12.02 4.18 13.25
CA PRO A 175 12.62 5.46 12.92
C PRO A 175 12.85 6.34 14.17
N LYS A 176 13.90 7.16 14.13
CA LYS A 176 14.36 8.01 15.24
C LYS A 176 14.52 9.46 14.71
N PRO A 177 13.61 10.40 15.02
CA PRO A 177 12.36 10.26 15.77
C PRO A 177 11.32 9.39 15.04
N GLY A 178 10.34 8.89 15.79
CA GLY A 178 9.21 8.13 15.24
C GLY A 178 8.08 9.07 14.79
N PRO A 179 7.77 9.17 13.48
CA PRO A 179 6.79 10.14 12.99
C PRO A 179 5.35 9.73 13.28
N ALA A 180 4.44 10.69 13.18
CA ALA A 180 3.00 10.46 13.19
C ALA A 180 2.51 9.83 11.87
N ARG A 181 1.41 9.08 11.96
CA ARG A 181 0.71 8.44 10.84
C ARG A 181 0.36 9.40 9.69
N PRO A 182 0.19 8.90 8.44
CA PRO A 182 0.25 7.49 8.02
C PRO A 182 1.66 6.97 7.67
N TYR A 183 2.73 7.71 7.96
CA TYR A 183 4.10 7.20 7.83
C TYR A 183 4.48 6.29 9.00
N ASN A 184 5.70 5.73 8.96
CA ASN A 184 6.17 4.64 9.83
C ASN A 184 5.47 3.30 9.52
N PHE A 185 5.51 2.88 8.25
CA PHE A 185 5.26 1.50 7.82
C PHE A 185 6.56 0.76 7.44
N PHE A 186 7.63 1.48 7.09
CA PHE A 186 8.93 0.86 6.82
C PHE A 186 9.91 1.08 7.97
N GLY A 187 10.43 -0.02 8.51
CA GLY A 187 11.47 -0.01 9.55
C GLY A 187 12.83 0.43 9.01
N LEU A 188 13.71 0.86 9.91
CA LEU A 188 15.04 1.37 9.60
C LEU A 188 16.06 0.82 10.60
N PHE A 189 17.10 0.14 10.10
CA PHE A 189 18.35 -0.05 10.84
C PHE A 189 19.39 0.93 10.33
N GLU A 190 19.72 1.93 11.13
CA GLU A 190 20.83 2.84 10.85
C GLU A 190 22.18 2.18 11.15
N THR A 191 23.28 2.86 10.81
CA THR A 191 24.66 2.42 11.08
C THR A 191 24.86 1.90 12.53
N PRO A 192 24.36 2.55 13.60
CA PRO A 192 24.56 2.08 14.97
C PRO A 192 23.72 0.85 15.31
N ASP A 193 22.54 0.69 14.69
CA ASP A 193 21.70 -0.50 14.84
C ASP A 193 22.35 -1.71 14.15
N MET A 194 22.96 -1.47 12.98
CA MET A 194 23.76 -2.45 12.25
C MET A 194 25.03 -2.85 13.02
N ASP A 195 25.73 -1.90 13.65
CA ASP A 195 26.87 -2.17 14.53
C ASP A 195 26.45 -2.93 15.81
N SER A 196 25.32 -2.57 16.41
CA SER A 196 24.70 -3.29 17.54
C SER A 196 24.35 -4.74 17.16
N LEU A 197 23.74 -4.97 15.99
CA LEU A 197 23.49 -6.31 15.46
C LEU A 197 24.81 -7.09 15.26
N ALA A 198 25.82 -6.47 14.64
CA ALA A 198 27.11 -7.10 14.42
C ALA A 198 27.80 -7.48 15.75
N GLN A 199 27.75 -6.61 16.76
CA GLN A 199 28.27 -6.88 18.10
C GLN A 199 27.53 -8.03 18.77
N ARG A 200 26.19 -8.01 18.80
CA ARG A 200 25.38 -9.07 19.41
C ARG A 200 25.59 -10.42 18.72
N LEU A 201 25.69 -10.45 17.39
CA LEU A 201 26.04 -11.68 16.64
C LEU A 201 27.46 -12.17 16.95
N SER A 202 28.43 -11.28 17.15
CA SER A 202 29.80 -11.69 17.55
C SER A 202 29.82 -12.34 18.94
N LEU A 203 28.96 -11.88 19.86
CA LEU A 203 28.81 -12.44 21.21
C LEU A 203 28.05 -13.78 21.23
N SER A 204 27.29 -14.09 20.18
CA SER A 204 26.60 -15.38 19.99
C SER A 204 27.43 -16.41 19.20
N GLN A 205 28.68 -16.11 18.83
CA GLN A 205 29.53 -17.09 18.13
C GLN A 205 29.77 -18.34 19.00
N GLY A 206 29.56 -19.52 18.40
CA GLY A 206 29.64 -20.80 19.10
C GLY A 206 28.33 -21.28 19.73
N ASN A 207 27.24 -20.52 19.62
CA ASN A 207 25.89 -21.01 19.94
C ASN A 207 25.40 -22.02 18.90
N ASN A 208 24.68 -23.05 19.33
CA ASN A 208 24.02 -24.05 18.48
C ASN A 208 23.07 -23.36 17.48
N HIS A 209 22.25 -22.44 17.99
CA HIS A 209 21.43 -21.53 17.17
C HIS A 209 21.52 -20.10 17.68
N THR A 210 21.30 -19.15 16.78
CA THR A 210 20.99 -17.76 17.13
C THR A 210 19.68 -17.35 16.44
N PHE A 211 18.73 -16.85 17.24
CA PHE A 211 17.45 -16.32 16.82
C PHE A 211 17.50 -14.79 16.85
N VAL A 212 17.16 -14.15 15.74
CA VAL A 212 17.06 -12.68 15.64
C VAL A 212 15.60 -12.26 15.55
N PHE A 213 15.20 -11.27 16.34
CA PHE A 213 13.85 -10.74 16.40
C PHE A 213 13.85 -9.26 16.05
N SER A 214 12.91 -8.85 15.21
CA SER A 214 12.48 -7.45 15.09
C SER A 214 10.99 -7.43 14.81
N HIS A 215 10.34 -6.27 14.96
CA HIS A 215 8.93 -6.15 14.59
C HIS A 215 8.73 -6.30 13.07
N TYR A 216 9.54 -5.59 12.29
CA TYR A 216 9.40 -5.50 10.84
C TYR A 216 10.08 -6.68 10.14
N PRO A 217 9.41 -7.31 9.17
CA PRO A 217 10.02 -8.21 8.19
C PRO A 217 11.11 -7.54 7.34
N VAL A 218 11.97 -8.35 6.72
CA VAL A 218 13.02 -7.90 5.80
C VAL A 218 12.45 -7.19 4.57
N THR A 219 11.24 -7.55 4.13
CA THR A 219 10.50 -6.92 3.01
C THR A 219 10.13 -5.45 3.27
N THR A 220 9.81 -5.08 4.51
CA THR A 220 9.48 -3.71 4.93
C THR A 220 10.60 -2.99 5.69
N THR A 221 11.79 -3.60 5.83
CA THR A 221 12.93 -2.96 6.52
C THR A 221 13.92 -2.35 5.53
N MET A 222 14.39 -1.13 5.82
CA MET A 222 15.53 -0.53 5.15
C MET A 222 16.79 -0.69 5.99
N PHE A 223 17.83 -1.25 5.38
CA PHE A 223 19.09 -1.56 6.04
C PHE A 223 20.19 -0.58 5.61
N GLY A 224 20.87 0.02 6.60
CA GLY A 224 22.16 0.66 6.41
C GLY A 224 23.30 -0.36 6.25
N GLN A 225 24.50 0.09 6.57
CA GLN A 225 25.69 -0.74 6.72
C GLN A 225 26.28 -0.51 8.11
N THR A 226 27.04 -1.45 8.63
CA THR A 226 27.91 -1.22 9.81
C THR A 226 28.92 -0.09 9.54
N SER A 227 29.51 0.49 10.59
CA SER A 227 30.66 1.39 10.47
C SER A 227 31.89 0.75 9.78
N THR A 228 31.89 -0.58 9.62
CA THR A 228 32.91 -1.35 8.88
C THR A 228 32.52 -1.69 7.43
N GLY A 229 31.32 -1.28 6.98
CA GLY A 229 30.82 -1.49 5.62
C GLY A 229 30.11 -2.83 5.36
N ALA A 230 30.05 -3.74 6.35
CA ALA A 230 29.28 -4.99 6.26
C ALA A 230 27.77 -4.71 6.17
N SER A 231 27.07 -5.45 5.29
CA SER A 231 25.63 -5.33 5.06
C SER A 231 24.82 -6.33 5.89
N PHE A 232 23.49 -6.17 5.95
CA PHE A 232 22.60 -7.17 6.57
C PHE A 232 22.70 -8.54 5.90
N ALA A 233 22.98 -8.60 4.60
CA ALA A 233 23.23 -9.86 3.88
C ALA A 233 24.56 -10.53 4.27
N ASP A 234 25.47 -9.83 4.95
CA ASP A 234 26.70 -10.38 5.51
C ASP A 234 26.48 -10.84 6.96
N LEU A 235 25.84 -10.00 7.78
CA LEU A 235 25.49 -10.31 9.16
C LEU A 235 24.55 -11.54 9.26
N SER A 236 23.56 -11.64 8.37
CA SER A 236 22.56 -12.73 8.35
C SER A 236 23.09 -14.11 7.98
N ARG A 237 24.40 -14.27 7.77
CA ARG A 237 25.06 -15.58 7.68
C ARG A 237 25.42 -16.15 9.06
N SER A 238 25.21 -15.37 10.12
CA SER A 238 25.62 -15.67 11.50
C SER A 238 24.46 -16.05 12.43
N PHE A 239 23.23 -16.12 11.92
CA PHE A 239 22.04 -16.52 12.68
C PHE A 239 21.20 -17.54 11.92
N SER A 240 20.40 -18.32 12.66
CA SER A 240 19.65 -19.48 12.14
C SER A 240 18.26 -19.06 11.62
N VAL A 241 17.56 -18.20 12.36
CA VAL A 241 16.16 -17.79 12.10
C VAL A 241 15.98 -16.30 12.39
N TYR A 242 15.21 -15.61 11.54
CA TYR A 242 14.68 -14.25 11.78
C TYR A 242 13.17 -14.34 12.07
N MET A 243 12.68 -13.65 13.10
CA MET A 243 11.30 -13.76 13.57
C MET A 243 10.66 -12.38 13.76
N CYS A 244 9.44 -12.20 13.22
CA CYS A 244 8.80 -10.90 13.08
C CYS A 244 7.25 -10.95 13.11
N GLY A 245 6.60 -9.79 12.98
CA GLY A 245 5.15 -9.61 12.84
C GLY A 245 4.84 -8.55 11.78
N HIS A 246 4.02 -7.53 12.13
CA HIS A 246 3.78 -6.30 11.37
C HIS A 246 2.88 -6.37 10.12
N LEU A 247 2.93 -7.41 9.27
CA LEU A 247 2.00 -7.48 8.11
C LEU A 247 0.61 -8.03 8.50
N HIS A 248 0.50 -8.68 9.67
CA HIS A 248 -0.66 -9.43 10.15
C HIS A 248 -1.02 -10.60 9.19
N LYS A 249 -2.05 -11.40 9.53
CA LYS A 249 -2.63 -12.27 8.49
C LYS A 249 -3.28 -11.45 7.38
N LEU A 250 -2.63 -11.41 6.21
CA LEU A 250 -3.15 -10.73 5.02
C LEU A 250 -4.51 -11.33 4.61
N LYS A 251 -5.46 -10.45 4.31
CA LYS A 251 -6.86 -10.82 4.02
C LYS A 251 -6.99 -11.76 2.82
N TRP A 252 -8.07 -12.54 2.80
CA TRP A 252 -8.39 -13.53 1.76
C TRP A 252 -7.42 -14.72 1.66
N GLY A 253 -6.71 -15.04 2.75
CA GLY A 253 -5.74 -16.15 2.82
C GLY A 253 -4.42 -15.88 2.10
N LEU A 254 -4.20 -14.65 1.60
CA LEU A 254 -2.98 -14.22 0.92
C LEU A 254 -1.76 -14.10 1.86
N GLY A 255 -1.94 -14.40 3.15
CA GLY A 255 -0.92 -14.37 4.20
C GLY A 255 -1.16 -15.43 5.27
N ASP A 256 -1.74 -16.59 4.91
CA ASP A 256 -1.94 -17.69 5.86
C ASP A 256 -0.63 -18.40 6.27
N SER A 257 0.44 -18.22 5.49
CA SER A 257 1.80 -18.74 5.71
C SER A 257 2.83 -17.70 5.27
N LEU A 258 3.09 -16.70 6.13
CA LEU A 258 4.11 -15.66 5.93
C LEU A 258 5.48 -16.16 6.41
N GLN A 259 5.98 -17.17 5.70
CA GLN A 259 7.29 -17.78 5.93
C GLN A 259 8.10 -17.72 4.62
N ALA A 260 9.40 -17.46 4.72
CA ALA A 260 10.26 -17.28 3.56
C ALA A 260 11.70 -17.73 3.80
N TYR A 261 12.39 -18.14 2.74
CA TYR A 261 13.85 -18.19 2.72
C TYR A 261 14.39 -16.94 2.06
N GLN A 262 15.12 -16.13 2.82
CA GLN A 262 15.81 -14.97 2.26
C GLN A 262 17.02 -15.42 1.41
N PRO A 263 17.54 -14.58 0.48
CA PRO A 263 18.62 -14.95 -0.44
C PRO A 263 19.93 -15.45 0.19
N THR A 264 20.14 -15.23 1.50
CA THR A 264 21.29 -15.75 2.28
C THR A 264 21.02 -17.12 2.94
N HIS A 265 19.83 -17.68 2.72
CA HIS A 265 19.33 -19.01 3.13
C HIS A 265 18.89 -19.20 4.59
N PHE A 266 18.90 -18.16 5.42
CA PHE A 266 18.19 -18.19 6.71
C PHE A 266 16.67 -18.27 6.50
N LEU A 267 15.97 -18.76 7.52
CA LEU A 267 14.51 -18.85 7.55
C LEU A 267 13.93 -17.59 8.21
N GLU A 268 13.01 -16.92 7.53
CA GLU A 268 12.23 -15.80 8.07
C GLU A 268 10.81 -16.28 8.40
N LEU A 269 10.37 -15.98 9.62
CA LEU A 269 9.10 -16.42 10.19
C LEU A 269 8.30 -15.23 10.73
N GLU A 270 7.37 -14.69 9.92
CA GLU A 270 6.37 -13.77 10.46
C GLU A 270 5.29 -14.57 11.21
N VAL A 271 4.81 -14.09 12.36
CA VAL A 271 3.67 -14.66 13.09
C VAL A 271 2.39 -13.88 12.81
N GLY A 272 1.27 -14.58 12.69
CA GLY A 272 -0.04 -13.93 12.61
C GLY A 272 -0.40 -13.20 13.92
N ASP A 273 -1.29 -12.23 13.81
CA ASP A 273 -1.52 -11.23 14.85
C ASP A 273 -2.42 -11.66 16.00
N MET A 274 -2.10 -11.19 17.20
CA MET A 274 -2.96 -11.27 18.37
C MET A 274 -4.21 -10.38 18.22
N LYS A 275 -4.07 -9.20 17.58
CA LYS A 275 -5.11 -8.16 17.44
C LYS A 275 -6.46 -8.66 16.93
N GLN A 276 -6.48 -9.35 15.79
CA GLN A 276 -7.72 -9.78 15.11
C GLN A 276 -7.89 -11.29 15.11
N ASN A 277 -6.78 -12.04 14.97
CA ASN A 277 -6.81 -13.48 14.81
C ASN A 277 -6.53 -14.25 16.12
N GLY A 278 -6.05 -13.59 17.17
CA GLY A 278 -5.73 -14.23 18.45
C GLY A 278 -4.66 -15.31 18.31
N LEU A 279 -3.69 -15.08 17.42
CA LEU A 279 -2.62 -16.02 17.09
C LEU A 279 -1.39 -15.83 17.99
N TYR A 280 -0.72 -16.94 18.27
CA TYR A 280 0.62 -17.00 18.84
C TYR A 280 1.34 -18.24 18.30
N ARG A 281 2.67 -18.25 18.34
CA ARG A 281 3.50 -19.35 17.84
C ARG A 281 4.21 -20.05 19.00
N ILE A 282 4.14 -21.38 19.02
CA ILE A 282 5.01 -22.20 19.88
C ILE A 282 6.21 -22.63 19.04
N MET A 283 7.42 -22.35 19.53
CA MET A 283 8.69 -22.78 18.98
C MET A 283 9.26 -23.90 19.86
N VAL A 284 9.67 -25.00 19.26
CA VAL A 284 10.30 -26.15 19.93
C VAL A 284 11.70 -26.34 19.33
N VAL A 285 12.71 -26.43 20.18
CA VAL A 285 14.05 -26.89 19.81
C VAL A 285 14.23 -28.27 20.44
N ASP A 286 14.28 -29.30 19.61
CA ASP A 286 14.38 -30.71 20.03
C ASP A 286 15.57 -31.34 19.32
N HIS A 287 16.63 -31.70 20.07
CA HIS A 287 17.89 -32.20 19.52
C HIS A 287 18.44 -31.30 18.40
N ASP A 288 18.53 -29.99 18.68
CA ASP A 288 18.93 -28.92 17.75
C ASP A 288 18.07 -28.78 16.47
N MET A 289 16.91 -29.44 16.39
CA MET A 289 15.93 -29.25 15.31
C MET A 289 14.85 -28.24 15.75
N ILE A 290 14.62 -27.20 14.95
CA ILE A 290 13.69 -26.09 15.24
C ILE A 290 12.34 -26.35 14.54
N SER A 291 11.35 -26.83 15.29
CA SER A 291 9.98 -27.03 14.81
C SER A 291 9.03 -26.00 15.45
N PHE A 292 7.92 -25.67 14.80
CA PHE A 292 6.96 -24.68 15.32
C PHE A 292 5.52 -24.96 14.88
N THR A 293 4.55 -24.37 15.59
CA THR A 293 3.17 -24.26 15.13
C THR A 293 2.56 -22.92 15.52
N ASP A 294 1.66 -22.42 14.68
CA ASP A 294 0.85 -21.23 14.96
C ASP A 294 -0.52 -21.68 15.52
N VAL A 295 -0.90 -21.15 16.68
CA VAL A 295 -2.08 -21.56 17.44
C VAL A 295 -3.09 -20.41 17.48
N SER A 296 -4.29 -20.65 16.94
CA SER A 296 -5.41 -19.71 17.03
C SER A 296 -6.18 -19.94 18.33
N MET A 297 -6.38 -18.89 19.12
CA MET A 297 -7.29 -18.96 20.27
C MET A 297 -8.77 -19.02 19.82
N PRO A 298 -9.67 -19.66 20.60
CA PRO A 298 -11.09 -19.73 20.28
C PRO A 298 -11.81 -18.40 20.58
N LEU A 299 -11.72 -17.46 19.63
CA LEU A 299 -12.27 -16.09 19.71
C LEU A 299 -13.77 -16.02 20.06
N THR A 300 -14.54 -17.08 19.80
CA THR A 300 -15.98 -17.17 20.11
C THR A 300 -16.32 -17.32 21.60
N THR A 301 -15.32 -17.48 22.48
CA THR A 301 -15.51 -17.77 23.92
C THR A 301 -15.19 -16.60 24.85
N ILE A 302 -14.68 -15.48 24.33
CA ILE A 302 -14.27 -14.30 25.12
C ILE A 302 -15.51 -13.64 25.75
N PRO A 303 -15.65 -13.62 27.09
CA PRO A 303 -16.82 -13.01 27.72
C PRO A 303 -16.80 -11.47 27.59
N PRO A 304 -17.95 -10.80 27.36
CA PRO A 304 -18.03 -9.34 27.37
C PRO A 304 -17.63 -8.66 28.69
N ALA A 305 -17.40 -9.44 29.75
CA ALA A 305 -17.32 -8.98 31.14
C ALA A 305 -15.91 -8.65 31.65
N ILE A 306 -14.85 -8.76 30.83
CA ILE A 306 -13.48 -8.43 31.26
C ILE A 306 -13.27 -6.90 31.37
N MET A 307 -14.02 -6.11 30.62
CA MET A 307 -13.86 -4.64 30.56
C MET A 307 -15.11 -3.91 31.08
N PRO A 308 -14.98 -2.87 31.93
CA PRO A 308 -16.11 -2.05 32.36
C PRO A 308 -16.84 -1.40 31.18
N ALA A 309 -18.15 -1.19 31.33
CA ALA A 309 -19.00 -0.63 30.28
C ALA A 309 -18.80 0.88 30.16
N HIS A 310 -18.92 1.60 31.28
CA HIS A 310 -18.66 3.03 31.42
C HIS A 310 -17.26 3.30 32.00
N PRO A 311 -16.62 4.46 31.73
CA PRO A 311 -15.40 4.87 32.42
C PRO A 311 -15.56 4.94 33.94
N ASP A 312 -16.74 5.30 34.45
CA ASP A 312 -17.00 5.42 35.89
C ASP A 312 -17.11 4.07 36.61
N ASP A 313 -17.53 3.00 35.91
CA ASP A 313 -17.53 1.61 36.42
C ASP A 313 -16.09 1.12 36.73
N ALA A 314 -15.09 1.79 36.14
CA ALA A 314 -13.68 1.53 36.33
C ALA A 314 -13.09 2.22 37.58
N PHE A 315 -13.89 2.61 38.57
CA PHE A 315 -13.43 3.21 39.83
C PHE A 315 -14.12 2.59 41.06
N VAL A 316 -13.45 2.64 42.21
CA VAL A 316 -14.02 2.29 43.53
C VAL A 316 -13.58 3.34 44.55
N GLU A 317 -14.49 3.72 45.45
CA GLU A 317 -14.19 4.59 46.60
C GLU A 317 -13.75 3.74 47.79
N GLU A 318 -12.75 4.21 48.55
CA GLU A 318 -12.27 3.51 49.75
C GLU A 318 -13.31 3.56 50.86
N GLY A 319 -14.03 2.45 51.05
CA GLY A 319 -14.89 2.24 52.20
C GLY A 319 -14.07 2.12 53.48
N ASP A 320 -14.16 3.13 54.34
CA ASP A 320 -13.54 3.07 55.67
C ASP A 320 -14.30 2.08 56.57
N ASP A 321 -13.66 0.94 56.84
CA ASP A 321 -14.03 0.04 57.94
C ASP A 321 -13.67 0.65 59.31
N HIS A 322 -14.13 1.88 59.60
CA HIS A 322 -14.45 2.40 60.94
C HIS A 322 -15.12 3.79 60.94
N LYS A 323 -15.84 4.10 62.03
CA LYS A 323 -16.71 5.28 62.17
C LYS A 323 -15.93 6.56 62.48
N GLY A 324 -16.19 7.65 61.76
CA GLY A 324 -15.80 9.00 62.18
C GLY A 324 -16.29 10.10 61.25
N ASN A 325 -17.11 11.04 61.74
CA ASN A 325 -17.51 12.22 60.98
C ASN A 325 -16.33 13.20 60.84
N SER A 326 -15.91 13.49 59.61
CA SER A 326 -15.18 14.72 59.29
C SER A 326 -15.38 15.12 57.83
N PHE A 327 -15.61 16.42 57.58
CA PHE A 327 -15.59 16.98 56.23
C PHE A 327 -14.12 17.19 55.82
N SER A 328 -13.67 16.51 54.77
CA SER A 328 -12.32 16.67 54.20
C SER A 328 -12.34 16.33 52.70
N ASP A 329 -11.27 16.68 52.00
CA ASP A 329 -11.19 16.72 50.53
C ASP A 329 -11.59 15.41 49.82
N PRO A 330 -12.08 15.47 48.56
CA PRO A 330 -12.43 14.29 47.79
C PRO A 330 -11.25 13.34 47.63
N LYS A 331 -11.31 12.19 48.31
CA LYS A 331 -10.29 11.12 48.25
C LYS A 331 -10.02 10.70 46.79
N PRO A 332 -8.76 10.42 46.40
CA PRO A 332 -8.43 10.04 45.03
C PRO A 332 -9.03 8.67 44.67
N LYS A 333 -9.95 8.65 43.70
CA LYS A 333 -10.57 7.41 43.19
C LYS A 333 -9.52 6.57 42.46
N LYS A 334 -9.26 5.36 42.95
CA LYS A 334 -8.36 4.39 42.29
C LYS A 334 -9.10 3.71 41.14
N LYS A 335 -8.43 3.55 39.99
CA LYS A 335 -8.96 2.74 38.89
C LYS A 335 -9.09 1.28 39.35
N LYS A 336 -10.26 0.70 39.13
CA LYS A 336 -10.56 -0.72 39.28
C LYS A 336 -9.92 -1.47 38.11
N ARG A 337 -8.75 -2.08 38.34
CA ARG A 337 -8.05 -2.85 37.31
C ARG A 337 -8.95 -3.97 36.74
N PRO A 338 -8.98 -4.18 35.41
CA PRO A 338 -9.79 -5.23 34.79
C PRO A 338 -9.14 -6.60 35.03
N ALA A 339 -9.49 -7.25 36.14
CA ALA A 339 -8.89 -8.51 36.54
C ALA A 339 -8.91 -9.59 35.43
N LEU A 340 -7.79 -10.31 35.29
CA LEU A 340 -7.66 -11.45 34.37
C LEU A 340 -8.86 -12.41 34.47
N GLY A 341 -9.51 -12.64 33.32
CA GLY A 341 -10.65 -13.53 33.21
C GLY A 341 -10.28 -14.99 33.55
N ARG A 342 -11.28 -15.79 33.95
CA ARG A 342 -11.07 -17.22 34.20
C ARG A 342 -10.51 -17.93 32.96
N ARG A 343 -9.59 -18.87 33.18
CA ARG A 343 -9.08 -19.78 32.14
C ARG A 343 -10.24 -20.40 31.35
N LEU A 344 -10.24 -20.22 30.04
CA LEU A 344 -11.26 -20.74 29.13
C LEU A 344 -10.92 -22.17 28.65
N PRO A 345 -11.90 -22.97 28.22
CA PRO A 345 -11.64 -24.28 27.63
C PRO A 345 -10.86 -24.15 26.31
N THR A 346 -9.74 -24.86 26.19
CA THR A 346 -8.89 -24.89 24.99
C THR A 346 -9.04 -26.19 24.20
N ASN A 347 -8.83 -26.16 22.88
CA ASN A 347 -8.64 -27.40 22.12
C ASN A 347 -7.20 -27.91 22.32
N PRO A 348 -6.93 -29.22 22.17
CA PRO A 348 -5.58 -29.75 22.28
C PRO A 348 -4.60 -29.06 21.33
N ILE A 349 -3.43 -28.66 21.82
CA ILE A 349 -2.37 -28.06 21.00
C ILE A 349 -1.35 -29.13 20.69
N ILE A 350 -0.89 -29.20 19.44
CA ILE A 350 0.03 -30.25 18.96
C ILE A 350 1.18 -29.60 18.19
N VAL A 351 2.43 -29.86 18.60
CA VAL A 351 3.64 -29.54 17.81
C VAL A 351 4.39 -30.83 17.52
N VAL A 352 4.59 -31.16 16.24
CA VAL A 352 5.49 -32.24 15.84
C VAL A 352 6.93 -31.73 15.88
N SER A 353 7.81 -32.42 16.61
CA SER A 353 9.23 -32.07 16.68
C SER A 353 10.08 -32.98 15.77
N ASN A 354 9.82 -34.29 15.77
CA ASN A 354 10.45 -35.26 14.85
C ASN A 354 9.40 -36.21 14.23
N PRO A 355 9.42 -36.48 12.92
CA PRO A 355 10.22 -35.79 11.90
C PRO A 355 9.76 -34.34 11.72
N LYS A 356 10.72 -33.41 11.64
CA LYS A 356 10.45 -31.98 11.43
C LYS A 356 9.80 -31.73 10.06
N ASP A 357 8.97 -30.69 9.96
CA ASP A 357 8.44 -30.23 8.67
C ASP A 357 9.56 -29.82 7.71
N SER A 358 9.66 -30.59 6.63
CA SER A 358 10.67 -30.50 5.58
C SER A 358 10.65 -29.18 4.80
N ARG A 359 9.56 -28.40 4.85
CA ARG A 359 9.50 -27.06 4.24
C ARG A 359 10.39 -26.06 4.98
N TYR A 360 10.61 -26.26 6.29
CA TYR A 360 11.25 -25.29 7.19
C TYR A 360 12.67 -25.69 7.65
N LEU A 361 13.29 -26.71 7.04
CA LEU A 361 14.64 -27.16 7.39
C LEU A 361 15.71 -26.10 7.09
N ILE A 362 16.71 -25.95 7.97
CA ILE A 362 17.89 -25.10 7.76
C ILE A 362 19.20 -25.91 7.85
N PRO A 363 19.54 -26.76 6.86
CA PRO A 363 20.67 -27.72 6.94
C PRO A 363 22.08 -27.15 7.19
N LYS A 364 22.26 -25.82 7.18
CA LYS A 364 23.51 -25.15 7.58
C LYS A 364 23.62 -24.89 9.09
N HIS A 365 22.52 -25.04 9.81
CA HIS A 365 22.38 -24.78 11.25
C HIS A 365 21.73 -25.96 11.98
N GLU A 366 20.95 -26.79 11.28
CA GLU A 366 20.29 -27.99 11.84
C GLU A 366 21.02 -29.29 11.45
N PRO A 367 21.19 -30.24 12.39
CA PRO A 367 21.73 -31.57 12.13
C PRO A 367 20.65 -32.48 11.51
N VAL A 368 20.16 -32.12 10.32
CA VAL A 368 19.01 -32.75 9.66
C VAL A 368 19.17 -34.27 9.42
N ASN A 369 20.40 -34.78 9.44
CA ASN A 369 20.70 -36.22 9.41
C ASN A 369 20.13 -36.99 10.61
N ARG A 370 19.89 -36.33 11.76
CA ARG A 370 19.28 -36.95 12.95
C ARG A 370 17.86 -37.49 12.69
N ILE A 371 17.15 -36.97 11.67
CA ILE A 371 15.85 -37.52 11.24
C ILE A 371 16.03 -38.96 10.74
N ALA A 372 17.05 -39.22 9.92
CA ALA A 372 17.32 -40.53 9.32
C ALA A 372 17.82 -41.58 10.32
N THR A 373 18.47 -41.15 11.41
CA THR A 373 18.91 -42.04 12.49
C THR A 373 17.90 -42.17 13.63
N SER A 374 16.81 -41.37 13.62
CA SER A 374 15.81 -41.37 14.70
C SER A 374 15.06 -42.69 14.85
N THR A 375 14.83 -43.10 16.09
CA THR A 375 14.06 -44.30 16.44
C THR A 375 12.61 -44.00 16.80
N HIS A 376 12.27 -42.71 17.01
CA HIS A 376 10.95 -42.28 17.46
C HIS A 376 10.42 -41.06 16.71
N ILE A 377 9.13 -41.10 16.37
CA ILE A 377 8.31 -39.91 16.12
C ILE A 377 8.11 -39.21 17.47
N ARG A 378 8.27 -37.88 17.53
CA ARG A 378 8.18 -37.06 18.74
C ARG A 378 7.28 -35.85 18.50
N PHE A 379 6.39 -35.57 19.45
CA PHE A 379 5.46 -34.45 19.38
C PHE A 379 4.98 -34.05 20.78
N LEU A 380 4.72 -32.76 20.97
CA LEU A 380 4.27 -32.18 22.23
C LEU A 380 2.76 -31.95 22.17
N VAL A 381 2.05 -32.31 23.24
CA VAL A 381 0.58 -32.20 23.31
C VAL A 381 0.15 -31.50 24.60
N TRP A 382 -0.44 -30.31 24.48
CA TRP A 382 -1.01 -29.56 25.61
C TRP A 382 -2.53 -29.70 25.67
N THR A 383 -3.09 -29.90 26.87
CA THR A 383 -4.54 -29.96 27.14
C THR A 383 -4.89 -29.37 28.51
N ASP A 384 -6.13 -28.93 28.73
CA ASP A 384 -6.56 -28.43 30.06
C ASP A 384 -6.51 -29.46 31.20
N SER A 385 -6.25 -30.74 30.90
CA SER A 385 -6.14 -31.80 31.91
C SER A 385 -4.76 -31.89 32.57
N GLN A 386 -3.84 -30.97 32.31
CA GLN A 386 -2.43 -31.08 32.71
C GLN A 386 -2.11 -30.70 34.17
N ALA A 387 -3.09 -30.30 34.99
CA ALA A 387 -2.87 -29.99 36.42
C ALA A 387 -3.95 -30.58 37.35
N PRO A 388 -3.63 -31.71 38.01
CA PRO A 388 -3.85 -31.88 39.45
C PRO A 388 -2.50 -32.18 40.16
N PRO A 389 -2.48 -32.39 41.49
CA PRO A 389 -1.30 -32.85 42.20
C PRO A 389 -0.74 -34.20 41.68
N PRO A 390 0.53 -34.54 42.01
CA PRO A 390 1.24 -35.72 41.49
C PRO A 390 0.46 -37.05 41.55
N GLU A 391 -0.36 -37.23 42.58
CA GLU A 391 -1.15 -38.43 42.85
C GLU A 391 -2.21 -38.80 41.78
N TYR A 392 -2.58 -37.89 40.87
CA TYR A 392 -3.65 -38.13 39.88
C TYR A 392 -3.20 -38.26 38.42
N HIS A 393 -1.95 -37.92 38.06
CA HIS A 393 -1.57 -37.80 36.64
C HIS A 393 -1.72 -39.10 35.83
N GLU A 394 -1.36 -40.26 36.41
CA GLU A 394 -1.32 -41.53 35.68
C GLU A 394 -2.71 -41.98 35.20
N HIS A 395 -3.76 -41.67 35.98
CA HIS A 395 -5.14 -41.98 35.60
C HIS A 395 -5.65 -41.06 34.50
N MET A 396 -5.38 -39.74 34.57
CA MET A 396 -5.93 -38.79 33.58
C MET A 396 -5.18 -38.81 32.24
N ARG A 397 -3.90 -39.23 32.21
CA ARG A 397 -3.15 -39.44 30.96
C ARG A 397 -3.77 -40.56 30.09
N LYS A 398 -4.37 -41.58 30.70
CA LYS A 398 -5.02 -42.72 30.01
C LYS A 398 -6.33 -42.36 29.30
N ASP A 399 -6.90 -41.18 29.58
CA ASP A 399 -8.08 -40.67 28.88
C ASP A 399 -7.75 -40.02 27.52
N ILE A 400 -6.50 -39.60 27.31
CA ILE A 400 -6.05 -38.94 26.06
C ILE A 400 -5.81 -40.02 24.99
N LYS A 401 -6.40 -39.84 23.82
CA LYS A 401 -6.31 -40.78 22.70
C LYS A 401 -5.55 -40.12 21.55
N ILE A 402 -4.57 -40.81 21.02
CA ILE A 402 -3.73 -40.33 19.92
C ILE A 402 -3.85 -41.31 18.75
N GLU A 403 -4.07 -40.76 17.56
CA GLU A 403 -4.13 -41.48 16.29
C GLU A 403 -3.05 -40.87 15.38
N LEU A 404 -2.03 -41.68 15.04
CA LEU A 404 -0.95 -41.29 14.12
C LEU A 404 -1.20 -41.90 12.75
N ARG A 405 -1.05 -41.11 11.68
CA ARG A 405 -1.10 -41.62 10.30
C ARG A 405 0.09 -41.10 9.49
N ILE A 406 0.66 -41.97 8.67
CA ILE A 406 1.68 -41.61 7.67
C ILE A 406 1.11 -41.93 6.28
N ASP A 407 1.11 -40.95 5.38
CA ASP A 407 0.49 -41.01 4.06
C ASP A 407 -0.97 -41.52 4.10
N GLY A 408 -1.71 -41.07 5.12
CA GLY A 408 -3.09 -41.48 5.44
C GLY A 408 -3.25 -42.88 6.05
N GLN A 409 -2.21 -43.71 6.07
CA GLN A 409 -2.22 -45.06 6.66
C GLN A 409 -1.96 -44.98 8.17
N LEU A 410 -2.68 -45.76 8.96
CA LEU A 410 -2.51 -45.80 10.42
C LEU A 410 -1.11 -46.34 10.79
N HIS A 411 -0.37 -45.59 11.61
CA HIS A 411 0.92 -46.03 12.16
C HIS A 411 0.71 -47.25 13.07
N PRO A 412 1.47 -48.35 12.92
CA PRO A 412 1.19 -49.60 13.64
C PRO A 412 1.54 -49.55 15.13
N ASN A 413 2.44 -48.65 15.53
CA ASN A 413 2.90 -48.55 16.91
C ASN A 413 2.07 -47.50 17.69
N PRO A 414 1.71 -47.75 18.96
CA PRO A 414 1.01 -46.78 19.78
C PRO A 414 1.92 -45.59 20.13
N SER A 415 1.31 -44.47 20.54
CA SER A 415 2.04 -43.38 21.19
C SER A 415 2.10 -43.57 22.70
N THR A 416 3.25 -43.29 23.31
CA THR A 416 3.45 -43.27 24.76
C THR A 416 3.76 -41.85 25.23
N PHE A 417 3.52 -41.56 26.51
CA PHE A 417 3.93 -40.30 27.15
C PHE A 417 5.34 -40.49 27.74
N ALA A 418 6.29 -39.65 27.33
CA ALA A 418 7.69 -39.74 27.74
C ALA A 418 8.14 -38.61 28.69
N GLY A 419 7.24 -37.68 29.03
CA GLY A 419 7.60 -36.49 29.81
C GLY A 419 7.89 -36.69 31.30
N VAL A 420 7.79 -37.91 31.83
CA VAL A 420 8.22 -38.30 33.19
C VAL A 420 8.58 -39.80 33.17
N HIS A 421 9.79 -40.18 33.58
CA HIS A 421 10.19 -41.59 33.71
C HIS A 421 9.76 -42.19 35.06
N GLU A 422 9.55 -43.51 35.10
CA GLU A 422 9.01 -44.21 36.28
C GLU A 422 10.00 -44.29 37.48
N HIS A 423 11.28 -43.99 37.24
CA HIS A 423 12.35 -44.02 38.24
C HIS A 423 12.60 -42.67 38.94
N ASP A 424 12.25 -41.54 38.33
CA ASP A 424 12.68 -40.20 38.76
C ASP A 424 11.70 -39.55 39.75
N LYS A 425 11.31 -40.30 40.79
CA LYS A 425 10.18 -39.96 41.69
C LYS A 425 10.52 -39.02 42.86
N ASN A 426 11.73 -38.44 42.90
CA ASN A 426 12.29 -37.82 44.11
C ASN A 426 12.65 -36.31 44.01
N ASP A 427 12.68 -35.72 42.82
CA ASP A 427 12.98 -34.30 42.62
C ASP A 427 11.77 -33.54 42.04
N GLU A 428 11.77 -32.20 42.17
CA GLU A 428 10.66 -31.32 41.76
C GLU A 428 10.64 -31.08 40.23
N GLU A 429 10.67 -32.16 39.44
CA GLU A 429 10.93 -32.08 38.00
C GLU A 429 9.83 -31.40 37.16
N GLU A 430 10.30 -30.66 36.15
CA GLU A 430 9.49 -29.84 35.24
C GLU A 430 8.68 -30.71 34.27
N PHE A 431 7.35 -30.52 34.25
CA PHE A 431 6.44 -31.30 33.42
C PHE A 431 6.66 -31.04 31.92
N LEU A 432 7.16 -32.04 31.19
CA LEU A 432 7.27 -31.98 29.74
C LEU A 432 6.04 -32.63 29.07
N PRO A 433 5.34 -31.98 28.14
CA PRO A 433 4.14 -32.52 27.46
C PRO A 433 4.48 -33.47 26.29
N LEU A 434 5.61 -34.19 26.36
CA LEU A 434 6.16 -35.00 25.27
C LEU A 434 5.46 -36.36 25.13
N TYR A 435 5.07 -36.65 23.89
CA TYR A 435 4.63 -37.98 23.44
C TYR A 435 5.55 -38.48 22.33
N VAL A 436 5.77 -39.80 22.34
CA VAL A 436 6.67 -40.48 21.40
C VAL A 436 6.02 -41.74 20.82
N SER A 437 6.48 -42.20 19.67
CA SER A 437 6.09 -43.49 19.11
C SER A 437 7.24 -44.09 18.30
N GLU A 438 7.58 -45.35 18.57
CA GLU A 438 8.61 -46.08 17.82
C GLU A 438 8.32 -46.03 16.31
N TRP A 439 9.34 -45.79 15.50
CA TRP A 439 9.24 -45.90 14.04
C TRP A 439 10.56 -46.38 13.43
N ASP A 440 10.53 -46.60 12.13
CA ASP A 440 11.71 -46.95 11.33
C ASP A 440 11.82 -45.92 10.21
N ALA A 441 12.61 -44.87 10.45
CA ALA A 441 12.80 -43.76 9.52
C ALA A 441 13.28 -44.23 8.14
N GLN A 442 14.03 -45.34 8.06
CA GLN A 442 14.59 -45.82 6.79
C GLN A 442 13.52 -46.36 5.83
N LYS A 443 12.32 -46.72 6.32
CA LYS A 443 11.15 -47.03 5.46
C LYS A 443 10.66 -45.83 4.64
N TYR A 444 10.97 -44.62 5.09
CA TYR A 444 10.55 -43.34 4.50
C TYR A 444 11.76 -42.56 3.91
N ASN A 445 12.91 -43.21 3.80
CA ASN A 445 14.14 -42.66 3.22
C ASN A 445 14.22 -42.94 1.71
N ASP A 446 13.18 -42.57 0.97
CA ASP A 446 13.02 -42.90 -0.46
C ASP A 446 13.14 -41.69 -1.42
N GLY A 447 13.45 -40.51 -0.87
CA GLY A 447 13.62 -39.25 -1.59
C GLY A 447 12.32 -38.48 -1.90
N LYS A 448 11.17 -38.83 -1.32
CA LYS A 448 9.88 -38.12 -1.51
C LYS A 448 9.45 -37.31 -0.29
N GLU A 449 8.46 -36.44 -0.51
CA GLU A 449 7.65 -35.84 0.56
C GLU A 449 6.69 -36.90 1.12
N HIS A 450 6.61 -37.03 2.44
CA HIS A 450 5.64 -37.85 3.18
C HIS A 450 4.79 -36.96 4.10
N GLU A 451 3.58 -37.40 4.45
CA GLU A 451 2.67 -36.64 5.32
C GLU A 451 2.39 -37.38 6.63
N LEU A 452 2.70 -36.75 7.77
CA LEU A 452 2.36 -37.23 9.11
C LEU A 452 1.16 -36.44 9.66
N GLU A 453 0.03 -37.12 9.87
CA GLU A 453 -1.10 -36.60 10.65
C GLU A 453 -1.01 -37.09 12.09
N VAL A 454 -1.00 -36.15 13.05
CA VAL A 454 -1.11 -36.40 14.48
C VAL A 454 -2.46 -35.89 14.96
N LYS A 455 -3.35 -36.79 15.37
CA LYS A 455 -4.70 -36.47 15.81
C LYS A 455 -4.90 -36.84 17.28
N VAL A 456 -5.30 -35.86 18.08
CA VAL A 456 -5.51 -35.99 19.53
C VAL A 456 -6.97 -35.80 19.87
N VAL A 457 -7.51 -36.70 20.70
CA VAL A 457 -8.78 -36.52 21.41
C VAL A 457 -8.49 -36.47 22.90
N ASP A 458 -8.85 -35.38 23.57
CA ASP A 458 -8.67 -35.26 25.02
C ASP A 458 -9.81 -35.91 25.82
N ARG A 459 -9.64 -35.92 27.15
CA ARG A 459 -10.60 -36.50 28.09
C ARG A 459 -11.97 -35.82 28.13
N TYR A 460 -12.09 -34.63 27.57
CA TYR A 460 -13.34 -33.89 27.43
C TYR A 460 -13.99 -34.14 26.05
N GLY A 461 -13.39 -34.99 25.22
CA GLY A 461 -13.85 -35.31 23.86
C GLY A 461 -13.49 -34.24 22.82
N ARG A 462 -12.64 -33.27 23.17
CA ARG A 462 -12.19 -32.22 22.23
C ARG A 462 -11.12 -32.79 21.30
N VAL A 463 -11.23 -32.48 20.02
CA VAL A 463 -10.40 -33.04 18.95
C VAL A 463 -9.56 -31.94 18.31
N SER A 464 -8.27 -32.23 18.11
CA SER A 464 -7.38 -31.46 17.24
C SER A 464 -6.57 -32.41 16.36
N SER A 465 -6.11 -31.90 15.22
CA SER A 465 -5.13 -32.57 14.37
C SER A 465 -4.04 -31.59 13.94
N SER A 466 -2.82 -32.10 13.76
CA SER A 466 -1.70 -31.39 13.15
C SER A 466 -1.14 -32.25 12.01
N THR A 467 -0.75 -31.61 10.91
CA THR A 467 -0.29 -32.26 9.69
C THR A 467 1.08 -31.71 9.30
N THR A 468 2.08 -32.58 9.24
CA THR A 468 3.48 -32.24 9.02
C THR A 468 3.99 -32.91 7.75
N VAL A 469 4.52 -32.14 6.81
CA VAL A 469 5.10 -32.66 5.57
C VAL A 469 6.58 -32.90 5.81
N PHE A 470 7.05 -34.14 5.80
CA PHE A 470 8.43 -34.49 6.15
C PHE A 470 9.19 -35.19 5.02
N ARG A 471 10.51 -35.22 5.18
CA ARG A 471 11.48 -35.92 4.33
C ARG A 471 12.58 -36.47 5.21
N VAL A 472 12.97 -37.73 5.00
CA VAL A 472 14.02 -38.37 5.81
C VAL A 472 15.43 -38.09 5.28
N ASP A 473 15.56 -37.71 4.01
CA ASP A 473 16.84 -37.41 3.34
C ASP A 473 17.44 -36.03 3.70
N GLY A 474 16.81 -35.30 4.62
CA GLY A 474 17.25 -33.96 5.05
C GLY A 474 17.10 -32.84 4.00
N GLN A 475 16.52 -33.14 2.82
CA GLN A 475 16.29 -32.13 1.79
C GLN A 475 15.05 -31.29 2.09
N ARG A 476 15.02 -30.06 1.55
CA ARG A 476 13.87 -29.16 1.67
C ARG A 476 12.74 -29.58 0.72
N SER A 477 11.51 -29.54 1.23
CA SER A 477 10.29 -29.58 0.42
C SER A 477 9.93 -28.20 -0.10
N ASP A 478 9.09 -28.13 -1.14
CA ASP A 478 8.54 -26.85 -1.61
C ASP A 478 7.56 -26.32 -0.56
N MET A 479 7.80 -25.08 -0.11
CA MET A 479 7.04 -24.38 0.92
C MET A 479 5.62 -24.06 0.49
N LYS A 480 5.38 -23.92 -0.84
CA LYS A 480 4.07 -23.70 -1.46
C LYS A 480 3.35 -22.43 -0.93
N GLY A 481 4.10 -21.44 -0.43
CA GLY A 481 3.55 -20.23 0.21
C GLY A 481 2.99 -19.19 -0.78
N GLY A 482 3.30 -19.32 -2.06
CA GLY A 482 2.63 -18.61 -3.15
C GLY A 482 2.80 -17.09 -3.08
N PHE A 483 1.71 -16.35 -2.88
CA PHE A 483 1.77 -14.89 -2.79
C PHE A 483 2.37 -14.39 -1.48
N ALA A 484 2.15 -15.10 -0.37
CA ALA A 484 2.71 -14.73 0.94
C ALA A 484 4.25 -14.79 0.91
N GLU A 485 4.79 -15.90 0.40
CA GLU A 485 6.22 -16.12 0.17
C GLU A 485 6.81 -15.06 -0.78
N TRP A 486 6.09 -14.67 -1.83
CA TRP A 486 6.53 -13.57 -2.71
C TRP A 486 6.58 -12.20 -2.01
N VAL A 487 5.60 -11.87 -1.16
CA VAL A 487 5.59 -10.61 -0.39
C VAL A 487 6.78 -10.53 0.56
N MET A 488 7.09 -11.63 1.25
CA MET A 488 8.22 -11.74 2.18
C MET A 488 9.57 -11.67 1.46
N TRP A 489 9.69 -12.30 0.29
CA TRP A 489 10.92 -12.27 -0.52
C TRP A 489 11.14 -10.92 -1.23
N ALA A 490 10.08 -10.21 -1.61
CA ALA A 490 10.19 -8.97 -2.36
C ALA A 490 10.79 -7.84 -1.51
N ASN A 491 11.81 -7.14 -2.01
CA ASN A 491 12.22 -5.86 -1.42
C ASN A 491 11.23 -4.76 -1.85
N VAL A 492 10.12 -4.61 -1.13
CA VAL A 492 9.03 -3.70 -1.48
C VAL A 492 9.51 -2.24 -1.50
N ALA A 493 10.38 -1.86 -0.57
CA ALA A 493 10.99 -0.52 -0.54
C ALA A 493 11.74 -0.18 -1.85
N LEU A 494 12.58 -1.10 -2.36
CA LEU A 494 13.28 -0.94 -3.62
C LEU A 494 12.34 -1.02 -4.83
N MET A 495 11.32 -1.90 -4.78
CA MET A 495 10.32 -2.02 -5.85
C MET A 495 9.54 -0.71 -6.04
N LEU A 496 9.08 -0.09 -4.95
CA LEU A 496 8.39 1.21 -4.99
C LEU A 496 9.31 2.31 -5.57
N LYS A 497 10.57 2.37 -5.11
CA LYS A 497 11.59 3.30 -5.61
C LYS A 497 11.81 3.13 -7.12
N ALA A 498 12.02 1.90 -7.57
CA ALA A 498 12.24 1.57 -8.98
C ALA A 498 11.01 1.85 -9.85
N LEU A 499 9.81 1.46 -9.40
CA LEU A 499 8.54 1.71 -10.10
C LEU A 499 8.31 3.21 -10.30
N PHE A 500 8.50 4.00 -9.23
CA PHE A 500 8.39 5.46 -9.30
C PHE A 500 9.39 6.04 -10.30
N THR A 501 10.70 5.78 -10.12
CA THR A 501 11.75 6.40 -10.93
C THR A 501 11.62 6.02 -12.40
N THR A 502 11.39 4.73 -12.71
CA THR A 502 11.23 4.28 -14.10
C THR A 502 9.96 4.83 -14.74
N GLY A 503 8.83 4.83 -14.03
CA GLY A 503 7.56 5.38 -14.51
C GLY A 503 7.63 6.88 -14.77
N TYR A 504 8.17 7.65 -13.82
CA TYR A 504 8.38 9.09 -13.95
C TYR A 504 9.33 9.44 -15.11
N LEU A 505 10.48 8.77 -15.21
CA LEU A 505 11.43 9.00 -16.31
C LEU A 505 10.82 8.62 -17.67
N PHE A 506 10.08 7.50 -17.75
CA PHE A 506 9.38 7.09 -18.96
C PHE A 506 8.34 8.11 -19.41
N VAL A 507 7.47 8.57 -18.49
CA VAL A 507 6.43 9.56 -18.82
C VAL A 507 7.05 10.89 -19.25
N THR A 508 8.06 11.39 -18.53
CA THR A 508 8.77 12.63 -18.89
C THR A 508 9.50 12.50 -20.24
N LEU A 509 10.17 11.38 -20.49
CA LEU A 509 10.86 11.12 -21.76
C LEU A 509 9.87 11.04 -22.93
N VAL A 510 8.80 10.26 -22.80
CA VAL A 510 7.88 9.93 -23.90
C VAL A 510 6.85 11.03 -24.17
N LEU A 511 6.36 11.74 -23.14
CA LEU A 511 5.34 12.78 -23.29
C LEU A 511 5.90 14.20 -23.44
N LEU A 512 7.13 14.48 -22.96
CA LEU A 512 7.73 15.82 -23.03
C LEU A 512 8.99 15.87 -23.89
N ILE A 513 10.00 15.05 -23.61
CA ILE A 513 11.33 15.18 -24.23
C ILE A 513 11.33 14.71 -25.69
N LEU A 514 10.85 13.50 -25.99
CA LEU A 514 10.83 12.96 -27.36
C LEU A 514 9.97 13.82 -28.32
N PRO A 515 8.77 14.30 -27.93
CA PRO A 515 8.00 15.25 -28.75
C PRO A 515 8.74 16.57 -29.00
N LYS A 516 9.54 17.05 -28.03
CA LYS A 516 10.35 18.27 -28.17
C LYS A 516 11.54 18.07 -29.11
N LEU A 517 12.26 16.96 -29.00
CA LEU A 517 13.35 16.61 -29.92
C LEU A 517 12.82 16.44 -31.35
N TYR A 518 11.67 15.78 -31.51
CA TYR A 518 11.02 15.59 -32.80
C TYR A 518 10.50 16.89 -33.41
N SER A 519 9.93 17.81 -32.61
CA SER A 519 9.51 19.12 -33.13
C SER A 519 10.70 20.01 -33.52
N LEU A 520 11.81 19.98 -32.77
CA LEU A 520 13.05 20.66 -33.14
C LEU A 520 13.63 20.11 -34.46
N TYR A 521 13.70 18.77 -34.61
CA TYR A 521 14.11 18.13 -35.87
C TYR A 521 13.27 18.58 -37.06
N LEU A 522 11.94 18.61 -36.91
CA LEU A 522 11.03 19.08 -37.96
C LEU A 522 11.20 20.57 -38.27
N GLN A 523 11.44 21.40 -37.25
CA GLN A 523 11.66 22.85 -37.41
C GLN A 523 12.97 23.18 -38.13
N THR A 524 14.01 22.34 -37.98
CA THR A 524 15.29 22.46 -38.70
C THR A 524 15.31 21.72 -40.04
N SER A 525 14.38 20.80 -40.29
CA SER A 525 14.27 20.10 -41.57
C SER A 525 13.78 21.04 -42.68
N PRO A 526 14.30 20.95 -43.91
CA PRO A 526 13.74 21.67 -45.04
C PRO A 526 12.31 21.19 -45.36
N PRO A 527 11.44 22.03 -45.94
CA PRO A 527 10.14 21.60 -46.43
C PRO A 527 10.31 20.60 -47.59
N PRO A 528 9.37 19.65 -47.78
CA PRO A 528 9.39 18.73 -48.91
C PRO A 528 9.24 19.49 -50.23
N LEU A 529 9.98 19.08 -51.26
CA LEU A 529 9.90 19.67 -52.60
C LEU A 529 8.47 19.54 -53.16
N PRO A 530 7.98 20.54 -53.92
CA PRO A 530 6.70 20.43 -54.61
C PRO A 530 6.73 19.28 -55.63
N PRO A 531 5.57 18.63 -55.90
CA PRO A 531 5.50 17.59 -56.91
C PRO A 531 5.90 18.15 -58.28
N PRO A 532 6.59 17.38 -59.14
CA PRO A 532 6.88 17.80 -60.51
C PRO A 532 5.55 18.03 -61.27
N PRO A 533 5.51 18.98 -62.22
CA PRO A 533 4.32 19.24 -63.01
C PRO A 533 3.90 17.97 -63.78
N PRO A 534 2.60 17.74 -63.98
CA PRO A 534 2.12 16.58 -64.73
C PRO A 534 2.69 16.60 -66.16
N PRO A 535 3.10 15.44 -66.72
CA PRO A 535 3.61 15.38 -68.08
C PRO A 535 2.52 15.83 -69.06
N ALA A 536 2.85 16.82 -69.91
CA ALA A 536 1.91 17.34 -70.89
C ALA A 536 1.48 16.24 -71.87
N LEU A 537 0.17 15.99 -71.98
CA LEU A 537 -0.37 15.09 -73.00
C LEU A 537 -0.15 15.72 -74.38
N ALA A 538 0.75 15.14 -75.16
CA ALA A 538 1.06 15.58 -76.52
C ALA A 538 0.02 15.06 -77.53
N THR A 539 -1.12 15.74 -77.64
CA THR A 539 -2.04 15.61 -78.79
C THR A 539 -1.64 16.59 -79.89
N LYS A 540 -1.39 16.08 -81.11
CA LYS A 540 -1.00 16.87 -82.29
C LYS A 540 -2.21 17.24 -83.14
N SER A 541 -2.22 18.46 -83.69
CA SER A 541 -2.93 18.94 -84.90
C SER A 541 -4.46 18.75 -84.99
N SER A 542 -5.27 19.74 -85.38
CA SER A 542 -5.04 21.15 -85.77
C SER A 542 -6.43 21.89 -85.78
N GLU A 543 -6.71 23.10 -86.29
CA GLU A 543 -5.98 24.05 -87.16
C GLU A 543 -6.58 25.48 -87.09
N TYR A 544 -6.01 26.41 -87.88
CA TYR A 544 -6.54 27.70 -88.35
C TYR A 544 -6.71 28.94 -87.41
N SER A 545 -6.06 30.02 -87.85
CA SER A 545 -6.36 31.47 -87.71
C SER A 545 -6.42 32.19 -86.33
N ASP A 546 -5.30 32.86 -86.01
CA ASP A 546 -5.14 34.30 -85.74
C ASP A 546 -6.23 35.11 -84.97
N ALA A 547 -5.96 35.38 -83.68
CA ALA A 547 -6.25 36.63 -82.96
C ALA A 547 -5.45 36.67 -81.62
N PRO A 548 -5.12 37.84 -81.04
CA PRO A 548 -4.12 37.90 -79.96
C PRO A 548 -4.65 37.46 -78.58
N ALA A 549 -3.88 36.59 -77.91
CA ALA A 549 -4.14 36.17 -76.53
C ALA A 549 -3.40 37.06 -75.52
N SER A 550 -4.14 37.66 -74.58
CA SER A 550 -3.59 38.27 -73.37
C SER A 550 -3.08 37.20 -72.39
N PRO A 551 -2.08 37.48 -71.53
CA PRO A 551 -1.48 36.48 -70.67
C PRO A 551 -2.34 36.19 -69.41
N THR A 552 -3.22 35.19 -69.49
CA THR A 552 -3.93 34.67 -68.32
C THR A 552 -3.00 33.83 -67.45
N ILE A 553 -2.32 34.47 -66.49
CA ILE A 553 -1.42 33.80 -65.54
C ILE A 553 -2.24 32.93 -64.58
N THR A 554 -2.26 31.62 -64.82
CA THR A 554 -2.93 30.64 -63.93
C THR A 554 -1.99 30.23 -62.80
N THR A 555 -1.72 31.13 -61.84
CA THR A 555 -0.92 30.81 -60.64
C THR A 555 -1.64 29.85 -59.70
N THR A 556 -1.46 28.55 -59.92
CA THR A 556 -1.71 27.54 -58.87
C THR A 556 -0.66 27.71 -57.76
N HIS A 557 -0.98 28.54 -56.77
CA HIS A 557 -0.15 28.74 -55.58
C HIS A 557 -0.05 27.43 -54.77
N GLY A 558 1.03 26.68 -54.99
CA GLY A 558 1.42 25.61 -54.07
C GLY A 558 1.76 26.21 -52.70
N LEU A 559 1.27 25.60 -51.63
CA LEU A 559 1.54 26.04 -50.25
C LEU A 559 3.06 26.01 -49.97
N VAL A 560 3.65 27.19 -49.77
CA VAL A 560 5.07 27.34 -49.43
C VAL A 560 5.23 27.30 -47.91
N PHE A 561 5.69 26.17 -47.39
CA PHE A 561 6.00 25.99 -45.97
C PHE A 561 7.39 26.54 -45.64
N LYS A 562 7.53 27.19 -44.48
CA LYS A 562 8.82 27.76 -44.01
C LYS A 562 9.81 26.69 -43.56
N ASN A 563 9.31 25.53 -43.10
CA ASN A 563 10.11 24.40 -42.65
C ASN A 563 9.32 23.08 -42.71
N GLY A 564 10.00 21.97 -42.39
CA GLY A 564 9.42 20.64 -42.32
C GLY A 564 8.34 20.49 -41.24
N TYR A 565 8.30 21.34 -40.20
CA TYR A 565 7.25 21.31 -39.16
C TYR A 565 5.91 21.83 -39.67
N GLU A 566 5.88 22.96 -40.37
CA GLU A 566 4.64 23.46 -40.99
C GLU A 566 4.09 22.43 -41.99
N ALA A 567 4.95 21.88 -42.86
CA ALA A 567 4.58 20.85 -43.83
C ALA A 567 4.10 19.53 -43.17
N TRP A 568 4.76 19.07 -42.10
CA TRP A 568 4.37 17.89 -41.34
C TRP A 568 3.04 18.10 -40.61
N LEU A 569 2.84 19.27 -39.99
CA LEU A 569 1.63 19.60 -39.25
C LEU A 569 0.43 19.59 -40.20
N ASP A 570 0.54 20.26 -41.33
CA ASP A 570 -0.48 20.26 -42.39
C ASP A 570 -0.71 18.85 -42.96
N GLN A 571 0.34 18.09 -43.27
CA GLN A 571 0.22 16.69 -43.69
C GLN A 571 -0.56 15.83 -42.66
N LYS A 572 -0.27 15.96 -41.37
CA LYS A 572 -0.93 15.19 -40.30
C LYS A 572 -2.36 15.67 -40.05
N CYS A 573 -2.62 16.98 -40.08
CA CYS A 573 -3.97 17.54 -40.03
C CYS A 573 -4.82 17.00 -41.19
N ARG A 574 -4.34 17.07 -42.45
CA ARG A 574 -5.04 16.50 -43.61
C ARG A 574 -5.21 14.98 -43.52
N HIS A 575 -4.23 14.25 -42.99
CA HIS A 575 -4.33 12.80 -42.80
C HIS A 575 -5.40 12.44 -41.76
N LEU A 576 -5.41 13.09 -40.60
CA LEU A 576 -6.42 12.90 -39.55
C LEU A 576 -7.82 13.34 -40.01
N TYR A 577 -7.91 14.41 -40.80
CA TYR A 577 -9.15 14.85 -41.45
C TYR A 577 -9.68 13.79 -42.44
N ARG A 578 -8.85 13.29 -43.36
CA ARG A 578 -9.21 12.23 -44.32
C ARG A 578 -9.59 10.91 -43.63
N LEU A 579 -8.92 10.55 -42.52
CA LEU A 579 -9.33 9.43 -41.67
C LEU A 579 -10.69 9.68 -41.02
N SER A 580 -10.96 10.92 -40.60
CA SER A 580 -12.24 11.29 -39.96
C SER A 580 -13.45 11.16 -40.90
N SER A 581 -13.26 11.37 -42.21
CA SER A 581 -14.30 11.27 -43.23
C SER A 581 -14.43 9.87 -43.87
N THR A 582 -13.38 9.05 -43.86
CA THR A 582 -13.40 7.68 -44.42
C THR A 582 -13.80 6.58 -43.42
N LEU A 583 -13.73 6.84 -42.11
CA LEU A 583 -14.09 5.88 -41.06
C LEU A 583 -15.61 5.64 -40.88
N SER A 584 -16.43 6.13 -41.80
CA SER A 584 -17.89 5.96 -41.88
C SER A 584 -18.35 4.89 -42.88
N THR A 585 -17.57 4.55 -43.91
CA THR A 585 -18.09 3.82 -45.10
C THR A 585 -17.60 2.37 -45.28
N VAL A 586 -16.58 1.90 -44.54
CA VAL A 586 -15.96 0.58 -44.79
C VAL A 586 -16.13 -0.41 -43.62
N PRO A 587 -16.83 -1.55 -43.81
CA PRO A 587 -16.91 -2.61 -42.81
C PRO A 587 -15.65 -3.50 -42.84
N SER A 588 -14.88 -3.53 -41.74
CA SER A 588 -13.75 -4.46 -41.59
C SER A 588 -13.63 -5.01 -40.17
N ARG A 589 -13.04 -6.22 -40.07
CA ARG A 589 -12.89 -6.95 -38.79
C ARG A 589 -11.92 -6.27 -37.81
N ASN A 590 -11.02 -5.42 -38.31
CA ASN A 590 -10.04 -4.69 -37.50
C ASN A 590 -10.50 -3.27 -37.11
N ARG A 591 -11.81 -2.95 -37.20
CA ARG A 591 -12.35 -1.60 -36.94
C ARG A 591 -11.93 -0.98 -35.61
N PHE A 592 -11.78 -1.77 -34.54
CA PHE A 592 -11.32 -1.26 -33.24
C PHE A 592 -9.86 -0.81 -33.30
N TRP A 593 -8.92 -1.72 -33.62
CA TRP A 593 -7.49 -1.42 -33.72
C TRP A 593 -7.20 -0.30 -34.72
N ASN A 594 -7.86 -0.31 -35.89
CA ASN A 594 -7.68 0.75 -36.89
C ASN A 594 -8.21 2.11 -36.43
N ARG A 595 -9.25 2.18 -35.58
CA ARG A 595 -9.68 3.44 -34.94
C ARG A 595 -8.73 3.86 -33.82
N PHE A 596 -8.33 2.93 -32.95
CA PHE A 596 -7.44 3.20 -31.82
C PHE A 596 -6.07 3.71 -32.27
N VAL A 597 -5.37 2.98 -33.15
CA VAL A 597 -4.04 3.39 -33.64
C VAL A 597 -4.14 4.69 -34.46
N ASN A 598 -4.98 4.73 -35.50
CA ASN A 598 -4.96 5.85 -36.43
C ASN A 598 -5.64 7.13 -35.92
N HIS A 599 -6.49 7.04 -34.90
CA HIS A 599 -7.24 8.20 -34.38
C HIS A 599 -6.93 8.56 -32.93
N THR A 600 -6.55 7.62 -32.07
CA THR A 600 -6.07 7.93 -30.71
C THR A 600 -4.58 8.24 -30.75
N ILE A 601 -3.73 7.28 -31.17
CA ILE A 601 -2.26 7.44 -31.08
C ILE A 601 -1.76 8.61 -31.94
N HIS A 602 -2.12 8.67 -33.23
CA HIS A 602 -1.72 9.78 -34.10
C HIS A 602 -2.19 11.16 -33.61
N ALA A 603 -3.39 11.26 -33.02
CA ALA A 603 -3.89 12.52 -32.48
C ALA A 603 -3.14 12.94 -31.21
N HIS A 604 -2.77 12.00 -30.33
CA HIS A 604 -1.93 12.31 -29.18
C HIS A 604 -0.49 12.68 -29.57
N VAL A 605 0.12 11.99 -30.55
CA VAL A 605 1.42 12.40 -31.11
C VAL A 605 1.35 13.84 -31.66
N LEU A 606 0.30 14.18 -32.42
CA LEU A 606 0.11 15.57 -32.90
C LEU A 606 -0.01 16.55 -31.73
N ARG A 607 -0.83 16.25 -30.72
CA ARG A 607 -1.03 17.10 -29.53
C ARG A 607 0.27 17.36 -28.76
N PHE A 608 1.06 16.33 -28.47
CA PHE A 608 2.32 16.47 -27.73
C PHE A 608 3.42 17.16 -28.53
N VAL A 609 3.57 16.83 -29.82
CA VAL A 609 4.54 17.51 -30.70
C VAL A 609 4.17 18.99 -30.86
N HIS A 610 2.90 19.32 -31.10
CA HIS A 610 2.43 20.70 -31.18
C HIS A 610 2.58 21.47 -29.85
N PHE A 611 2.22 20.84 -28.72
CA PHE A 611 2.43 21.39 -27.38
C PHE A 611 3.90 21.76 -27.14
N SER A 612 4.84 20.90 -27.54
CA SER A 612 6.28 21.17 -27.42
C SER A 612 6.78 22.38 -28.22
N THR A 613 5.99 22.88 -29.18
CA THR A 613 6.29 24.12 -29.92
C THR A 613 5.75 25.39 -29.26
N GLN A 614 4.92 25.28 -28.20
CA GLN A 614 4.39 26.42 -27.44
C GLN A 614 5.31 26.67 -26.21
N PRO A 615 6.29 27.59 -26.28
CA PRO A 615 7.44 27.54 -25.37
C PRO A 615 7.08 27.77 -23.90
N VAL A 616 6.15 28.71 -23.65
CA VAL A 616 5.71 29.07 -22.30
C VAL A 616 5.02 27.88 -21.61
N LEU A 617 4.05 27.23 -22.28
CA LEU A 617 3.38 26.06 -21.70
C LEU A 617 4.35 24.89 -21.52
N PHE A 618 5.19 24.61 -22.52
CA PHE A 618 6.13 23.48 -22.49
C PHE A 618 7.15 23.63 -21.37
N TYR A 619 7.84 24.77 -21.25
CA TYR A 619 8.88 24.95 -20.25
C TYR A 619 8.31 25.08 -18.83
N SER A 620 7.18 25.76 -18.62
CA SER A 620 6.52 25.76 -17.30
C SER A 620 6.10 24.35 -16.87
N THR A 621 5.60 23.53 -17.79
CA THR A 621 5.22 22.14 -17.52
C THR A 621 6.45 21.25 -17.25
N LEU A 622 7.55 21.45 -17.98
CA LEU A 622 8.81 20.73 -17.75
C LEU A 622 9.45 21.11 -16.40
N ILE A 623 9.46 22.40 -16.05
CA ILE A 623 9.95 22.87 -14.74
C ILE A 623 9.09 22.31 -13.62
N PHE A 624 7.76 22.37 -13.73
CA PHE A 624 6.86 21.75 -12.75
C PHE A 624 7.10 20.25 -12.60
N THR A 625 7.29 19.54 -13.73
CA THR A 625 7.61 18.10 -13.74
C THR A 625 8.90 17.82 -12.95
N LEU A 626 9.96 18.61 -13.14
CA LEU A 626 11.22 18.47 -12.41
C LEU A 626 11.06 18.79 -10.91
N MET A 627 10.27 19.82 -10.56
CA MET A 627 10.05 20.19 -9.15
C MET A 627 9.40 19.06 -8.33
N LEU A 628 8.55 18.23 -8.94
CA LEU A 628 7.93 17.05 -8.29
C LEU A 628 8.95 16.02 -7.74
N VAL A 629 10.23 16.07 -8.13
CA VAL A 629 11.27 15.15 -7.64
C VAL A 629 12.48 15.83 -6.99
N THR A 630 12.61 17.16 -7.08
CA THR A 630 13.75 17.93 -6.51
C THR A 630 13.37 18.92 -5.40
N VAL A 631 12.08 19.17 -5.17
CA VAL A 631 11.58 20.17 -4.22
C VAL A 631 10.78 19.47 -3.11
N PRO A 632 10.82 19.93 -1.85
CA PRO A 632 9.96 19.37 -0.82
C PRO A 632 8.47 19.54 -1.19
N HIS A 633 7.67 18.52 -0.89
CA HIS A 633 6.25 18.51 -1.26
C HIS A 633 5.38 19.32 -0.31
N PHE A 634 5.78 19.49 0.94
CA PHE A 634 5.16 20.40 1.92
C PHE A 634 6.09 20.62 3.11
N TRP A 635 5.81 21.68 3.88
CA TRP A 635 6.24 21.81 5.27
C TRP A 635 5.09 21.35 6.18
N GLY A 636 5.42 20.65 7.27
CA GLY A 636 4.44 20.11 8.20
C GLY A 636 5.07 19.65 9.53
N ASN A 637 4.22 19.34 10.52
CA ASN A 637 4.63 18.85 11.83
C ASN A 637 4.54 17.31 11.88
N PHE A 638 5.66 16.62 11.66
CA PHE A 638 5.72 15.16 11.58
C PHE A 638 5.85 14.48 12.94
N VAL A 639 6.26 15.21 13.98
CA VAL A 639 6.37 14.72 15.36
C VAL A 639 5.74 15.74 16.31
N PRO A 640 4.39 15.87 16.36
CA PRO A 640 3.71 16.88 17.17
C PRO A 640 4.15 16.98 18.63
N ALA A 641 4.58 15.88 19.26
CA ALA A 641 5.11 15.85 20.62
C ALA A 641 6.43 16.64 20.79
N ALA A 642 7.22 16.76 19.73
CA ALA A 642 8.47 17.53 19.72
C ALA A 642 8.26 19.05 19.51
N GLY A 643 7.02 19.50 19.34
CA GLY A 643 6.70 20.91 19.05
C GLY A 643 7.38 21.39 17.76
N ASP A 644 8.06 22.53 17.81
CA ASP A 644 8.76 23.10 16.65
C ASP A 644 9.92 22.24 16.13
N GLN A 645 10.52 21.41 16.99
CA GLN A 645 11.55 20.43 16.60
C GLN A 645 10.98 19.31 15.71
N GLY A 646 9.67 19.03 15.83
CA GLY A 646 8.94 18.06 15.00
C GLY A 646 8.50 18.62 13.65
N GLN A 647 8.68 19.92 13.41
CA GLN A 647 8.37 20.56 12.14
C GLN A 647 9.51 20.41 11.13
N GLY A 648 9.16 20.23 9.85
CA GLY A 648 10.14 20.11 8.79
C GLY A 648 9.53 19.97 7.40
N TYR A 649 10.34 19.42 6.48
CA TYR A 649 10.01 19.26 5.07
C TYR A 649 9.77 17.79 4.70
N PHE A 650 8.69 17.53 3.95
CA PHE A 650 8.49 16.26 3.27
C PHE A 650 9.21 16.23 1.93
N TYR A 651 10.05 15.20 1.69
CA TYR A 651 10.68 14.94 0.40
C TYR A 651 10.24 13.58 -0.15
N LEU A 652 10.39 13.37 -1.47
CA LEU A 652 10.25 12.05 -2.09
C LEU A 652 11.12 10.99 -1.38
N GLN A 653 12.29 11.39 -0.88
CA GLN A 653 13.31 10.50 -0.33
C GLN A 653 13.23 10.28 1.20
N GLY A 654 12.37 11.02 1.93
CA GLY A 654 12.31 11.00 3.39
C GLY A 654 11.73 12.28 4.00
N ILE A 655 11.82 12.42 5.33
CA ILE A 655 11.48 13.66 6.06
C ILE A 655 12.77 14.34 6.53
N TYR A 656 12.83 15.67 6.43
CA TYR A 656 13.92 16.47 6.98
C TYR A 656 13.41 17.43 8.06
N LEU A 657 13.90 17.28 9.29
CA LEU A 657 13.58 18.13 10.44
C LEU A 657 14.74 19.10 10.70
N PRO A 658 14.72 20.34 10.14
CA PRO A 658 15.87 21.24 10.19
C PRO A 658 16.21 21.74 11.59
N GLN A 659 15.24 21.75 12.52
CA GLN A 659 15.47 22.26 13.88
C GLN A 659 15.95 21.19 14.85
N ALA A 660 15.71 19.91 14.56
CA ALA A 660 15.88 18.74 15.45
C ALA A 660 17.34 18.35 15.80
N GLY A 661 18.31 19.18 15.41
CA GLY A 661 19.69 18.77 15.21
C GLY A 661 20.37 18.20 16.46
N GLY A 662 20.81 16.95 16.37
CA GLY A 662 21.44 16.18 17.46
C GLY A 662 20.49 15.78 18.60
N HIS A 663 19.51 16.61 18.95
CA HIS A 663 18.69 16.45 20.15
C HIS A 663 17.56 15.41 20.01
N LEU A 664 16.97 15.22 18.82
CA LEU A 664 16.04 14.09 18.57
C LEU A 664 16.77 12.78 18.23
N GLY A 665 18.11 12.73 18.36
CA GLY A 665 18.96 11.57 18.13
C GLY A 665 18.96 10.56 19.28
N GLY A 666 17.78 10.15 19.74
CA GLY A 666 17.59 9.28 20.90
C GLY A 666 18.00 7.82 20.66
N GLY A 667 19.30 7.54 20.54
CA GLY A 667 19.83 6.17 20.45
C GLY A 667 21.24 6.08 19.86
N LEU A 668 22.27 6.07 20.72
CA LEU A 668 23.65 5.66 20.43
C LEU A 668 24.27 6.16 19.10
N GLY A 669 24.39 7.48 18.95
CA GLY A 669 25.34 8.11 18.02
C GLY A 669 24.75 8.45 16.65
N ALA A 670 24.95 9.70 16.23
CA ALA A 670 24.45 10.20 14.95
C ALA A 670 25.17 9.52 13.77
N ALA A 671 24.48 8.61 13.07
CA ALA A 671 25.05 7.94 11.91
C ALA A 671 24.09 7.71 10.72
N SER A 672 23.04 8.52 10.59
CA SER A 672 22.40 8.87 9.32
C SER A 672 23.27 9.86 8.50
N VAL A 673 24.60 9.63 8.46
CA VAL A 673 25.55 10.53 7.77
C VAL A 673 25.66 10.19 6.28
N ASP A 674 24.56 10.32 5.55
CA ASP A 674 24.69 10.70 4.15
C ASP A 674 25.23 12.13 4.13
N HIS A 675 26.56 12.28 4.13
CA HIS A 675 27.24 13.58 4.02
C HIS A 675 26.79 14.37 2.78
N ALA A 676 26.22 13.70 1.77
CA ALA A 676 25.66 14.34 0.60
C ALA A 676 24.15 14.61 0.70
N GLY A 677 23.47 14.30 1.82
CA GLY A 677 22.04 14.57 2.03
C GLY A 677 21.70 16.06 1.92
N PRO A 678 22.23 16.94 2.80
CA PRO A 678 22.06 18.39 2.69
C PRO A 678 22.60 18.93 1.37
N ASP A 679 23.73 18.37 0.93
CA ASP A 679 24.47 18.76 -0.27
C ASP A 679 23.69 18.48 -1.58
N ARG A 680 22.86 17.43 -1.61
CA ARG A 680 21.93 17.08 -2.69
C ARG A 680 20.68 17.96 -2.72
N VAL A 681 20.33 18.64 -1.62
CA VAL A 681 19.29 19.68 -1.61
C VAL A 681 19.89 21.02 -2.06
N GLY A 682 21.10 21.36 -1.59
CA GLY A 682 21.81 22.59 -1.97
C GLY A 682 22.20 22.66 -3.45
N LYS A 683 22.70 21.55 -4.04
CA LYS A 683 23.19 21.55 -5.43
C LYS A 683 22.11 21.89 -6.48
N PRO A 684 20.90 21.28 -6.50
CA PRO A 684 19.82 21.70 -7.39
C PRO A 684 19.43 23.17 -7.22
N LEU A 685 19.36 23.67 -5.98
CA LEU A 685 19.06 25.07 -5.71
C LEU A 685 20.15 26.01 -6.25
N SER A 686 21.44 25.62 -6.19
CA SER A 686 22.55 26.37 -6.79
C SER A 686 22.51 26.41 -8.33
N VAL A 687 22.02 25.33 -8.97
CA VAL A 687 21.83 25.28 -10.42
C VAL A 687 20.64 26.16 -10.85
N ILE A 688 19.56 26.16 -10.06
CA ILE A 688 18.39 27.02 -10.29
C ILE A 688 18.74 28.49 -10.05
N SER A 689 19.49 28.83 -8.99
CA SER A 689 19.91 30.21 -8.74
C SER A 689 20.93 30.70 -9.78
N GLY A 690 21.84 29.84 -10.24
CA GLY A 690 22.73 30.12 -11.38
C GLY A 690 21.96 30.38 -12.67
N ALA A 691 20.91 29.60 -12.96
CA ALA A 691 20.03 29.83 -14.11
C ALA A 691 19.25 31.15 -13.98
N ILE A 692 18.73 31.49 -12.80
CA ILE A 692 18.02 32.76 -12.54
C ILE A 692 18.99 33.96 -12.65
N ALA A 693 20.20 33.85 -12.12
CA ALA A 693 21.23 34.88 -12.26
C ALA A 693 21.62 35.10 -13.74
N SER A 694 21.74 34.00 -14.52
CA SER A 694 21.98 34.04 -15.96
C SER A 694 20.81 34.66 -16.75
N LEU A 695 19.57 34.45 -16.32
CA LEU A 695 18.37 35.00 -16.97
C LEU A 695 18.09 36.46 -16.59
N THR A 696 18.53 36.91 -15.41
CA THR A 696 18.34 38.28 -14.90
C THR A 696 19.54 39.20 -15.12
N GLY A 697 20.61 38.70 -15.75
CA GLY A 697 21.85 39.46 -15.97
C GLY A 697 22.52 39.88 -14.66
N GLY A 698 22.46 39.02 -13.63
CA GLY A 698 23.03 39.27 -12.31
C GLY A 698 22.31 40.32 -11.45
N ARG A 699 21.15 40.85 -11.88
CA ARG A 699 20.43 41.91 -11.14
C ARG A 699 19.69 41.44 -9.89
N ILE A 700 19.54 40.13 -9.71
CA ILE A 700 18.97 39.52 -8.48
C ILE A 700 19.99 38.52 -7.94
N GLY A 701 20.98 39.03 -7.21
CA GLY A 701 21.92 38.23 -6.43
C GLY A 701 21.49 38.15 -4.96
N PRO A 702 21.64 37.00 -4.27
CA PRO A 702 21.36 36.90 -2.84
C PRO A 702 22.41 37.69 -2.04
N SER A 703 21.96 38.49 -1.08
CA SER A 703 22.82 39.20 -0.13
C SER A 703 23.43 38.21 0.87
N SER A 704 24.71 37.87 0.69
CA SER A 704 25.45 36.97 1.58
C SER A 704 25.93 37.70 2.84
N SER A 705 25.10 37.73 3.88
CA SER A 705 25.54 38.03 5.24
C SER A 705 26.43 36.89 5.75
N GLN A 706 27.74 37.14 5.87
CA GLN A 706 28.68 36.20 6.47
C GLN A 706 28.60 36.28 8.01
N ASP A 707 27.75 35.44 8.60
CA ASP A 707 27.86 35.03 10.00
C ASP A 707 27.59 33.52 10.07
N ALA A 708 28.63 32.74 9.78
CA ALA A 708 28.59 31.29 9.84
C ALA A 708 28.91 30.80 11.25
N THR A 709 27.91 30.84 12.12
CA THR A 709 27.82 29.84 13.20
C THR A 709 27.80 28.44 12.58
N GLU A 710 28.31 27.43 13.28
CA GLU A 710 28.29 26.06 12.76
C GLU A 710 26.83 25.65 12.43
N PRO A 711 26.56 25.10 11.22
CA PRO A 711 25.21 24.76 10.85
C PRO A 711 24.72 23.59 11.71
N ILE A 712 23.79 23.88 12.62
CA ILE A 712 23.08 22.86 13.41
C ILE A 712 22.43 21.88 12.42
N ALA A 713 23.00 20.69 12.32
CA ALA A 713 22.65 19.73 11.28
C ALA A 713 21.28 19.10 11.60
N GLY A 714 20.27 19.44 10.81
CA GLY A 714 18.92 18.89 10.96
C GLY A 714 18.87 17.39 10.73
N THR A 715 17.87 16.73 11.33
CA THR A 715 17.72 15.27 11.30
C THR A 715 17.05 14.83 10.00
N TRP A 716 17.63 13.85 9.30
CA TRP A 716 17.06 13.24 8.11
C TRP A 716 16.54 11.83 8.41
N ILE A 717 15.24 11.62 8.20
CA ILE A 717 14.55 10.34 8.38
C ILE A 717 14.31 9.72 6.99
N PRO A 718 15.13 8.76 6.53
CA PRO A 718 14.89 8.10 5.26
C PRO A 718 13.69 7.15 5.40
N MET A 719 12.74 7.24 4.48
CA MET A 719 11.55 6.37 4.47
C MET A 719 11.27 5.83 3.05
N ALA A 720 10.56 4.69 2.96
CA ALA A 720 10.01 4.23 1.68
C ALA A 720 8.52 4.62 1.52
N ASP A 721 7.86 4.94 2.63
CA ASP A 721 6.50 5.50 2.74
C ASP A 721 6.31 6.73 1.85
N THR A 722 7.34 7.60 1.80
CA THR A 722 7.33 8.82 0.99
C THR A 722 7.20 8.51 -0.49
N TRP A 723 7.88 7.47 -0.97
CA TRP A 723 7.79 7.00 -2.35
C TRP A 723 6.39 6.47 -2.67
N MET A 724 5.74 5.77 -1.74
CA MET A 724 4.35 5.33 -1.91
C MET A 724 3.38 6.53 -2.02
N SER A 725 3.55 7.54 -1.16
CA SER A 725 2.75 8.78 -1.20
C SER A 725 2.98 9.58 -2.49
N THR A 726 4.23 9.70 -2.94
CA THR A 726 4.58 10.43 -4.17
C THR A 726 4.21 9.65 -5.44
N ILE A 727 4.17 8.31 -5.45
CA ILE A 727 3.61 7.51 -6.57
C ILE A 727 2.18 7.96 -6.86
N TRP A 728 1.30 7.96 -5.86
CA TRP A 728 -0.09 8.38 -6.05
C TRP A 728 -0.19 9.84 -6.49
N THR A 729 0.56 10.73 -5.84
CA THR A 729 0.58 12.16 -6.17
C THR A 729 0.98 12.39 -7.62
N VAL A 730 2.16 11.90 -8.03
CA VAL A 730 2.75 12.15 -9.35
C VAL A 730 2.05 11.37 -10.48
N VAL A 731 1.56 10.14 -10.27
CA VAL A 731 0.86 9.43 -11.35
C VAL A 731 -0.43 10.16 -11.75
N TYR A 732 -1.19 10.66 -10.78
CA TYR A 732 -2.36 11.50 -11.06
C TYR A 732 -1.98 12.87 -11.64
N ASP A 733 -1.01 13.57 -11.04
CA ASP A 733 -0.64 14.95 -11.41
C ASP A 733 0.17 15.08 -12.70
N LEU A 734 0.92 14.04 -13.08
CA LEU A 734 1.71 14.02 -14.31
C LEU A 734 0.88 13.46 -15.47
N VAL A 735 0.34 12.25 -15.34
CA VAL A 735 -0.28 11.56 -16.50
C VAL A 735 -1.59 12.23 -16.91
N ILE A 736 -2.57 12.33 -16.00
CA ILE A 736 -3.91 12.82 -16.35
C ILE A 736 -3.85 14.29 -16.76
N PHE A 737 -3.08 15.10 -16.03
CA PHE A 737 -2.94 16.51 -16.36
C PHE A 737 -2.22 16.75 -17.69
N LEU A 738 -1.10 16.06 -18.00
CA LEU A 738 -0.44 16.22 -19.31
C LEU A 738 -1.36 15.88 -20.49
N TYR A 739 -2.15 14.81 -20.36
CA TYR A 739 -3.14 14.44 -21.37
C TYR A 739 -4.25 15.49 -21.52
N TYR A 740 -4.76 16.06 -20.43
CA TYR A 740 -5.77 17.13 -20.48
C TYR A 740 -5.20 18.47 -20.96
N LEU A 741 -4.00 18.85 -20.52
CA LEU A 741 -3.30 20.07 -20.91
C LEU A 741 -3.05 20.10 -22.42
N THR A 742 -2.57 19.01 -23.00
CA THR A 742 -2.31 18.91 -24.46
C THR A 742 -3.60 18.82 -25.30
N LEU A 743 -4.66 18.17 -24.79
CA LEU A 743 -6.02 18.27 -25.34
C LEU A 743 -6.51 19.72 -25.39
N CYS A 744 -6.30 20.45 -24.29
CA CYS A 744 -6.69 21.84 -24.18
C CYS A 744 -5.81 22.77 -25.03
N ALA A 745 -4.49 22.61 -25.06
CA ALA A 745 -3.55 23.48 -25.78
C ALA A 745 -3.61 23.35 -27.32
N THR A 746 -4.19 22.26 -27.84
CA THR A 746 -4.28 22.02 -29.29
C THR A 746 -5.49 22.77 -29.90
N PRO A 747 -5.30 23.59 -30.95
CA PRO A 747 -6.40 24.23 -31.67
C PRO A 747 -7.47 23.25 -32.18
N SER A 748 -8.73 23.65 -32.11
CA SER A 748 -9.85 22.77 -32.50
C SER A 748 -9.82 22.39 -33.98
N GLY A 749 -9.49 23.33 -34.87
CA GLY A 749 -9.45 23.13 -36.32
C GLY A 749 -8.43 22.09 -36.85
N TYR A 750 -7.46 21.66 -36.04
CA TYR A 750 -6.51 20.60 -36.43
C TYR A 750 -7.10 19.19 -36.34
N LEU A 751 -8.18 19.00 -35.56
CA LEU A 751 -8.74 17.68 -35.23
C LEU A 751 -10.28 17.59 -35.39
N TYR A 752 -10.97 18.73 -35.49
CA TYR A 752 -12.42 18.84 -35.55
C TYR A 752 -12.82 19.84 -36.64
N SER A 753 -13.85 19.50 -37.43
CA SER A 753 -14.30 20.31 -38.56
C SER A 753 -15.74 20.81 -38.34
N PRO A 754 -16.05 22.10 -38.56
CA PRO A 754 -17.41 22.63 -38.43
C PRO A 754 -18.42 21.92 -39.35
N SER A 755 -17.99 21.50 -40.54
CA SER A 755 -18.83 20.90 -41.59
C SER A 755 -19.05 19.38 -41.45
N ASN A 756 -18.61 18.74 -40.36
CA ASN A 756 -18.84 17.31 -40.12
C ASN A 756 -19.83 17.09 -38.94
N PRO A 757 -21.14 16.88 -39.20
CA PRO A 757 -22.16 16.79 -38.16
C PRO A 757 -21.99 15.58 -37.21
N HIS A 758 -21.26 14.53 -37.62
CA HIS A 758 -20.97 13.37 -36.77
C HIS A 758 -19.86 13.61 -35.74
N ARG A 759 -19.22 14.79 -35.72
CA ARG A 759 -18.08 15.12 -34.83
C ARG A 759 -18.26 16.46 -34.11
N LEU A 760 -19.45 16.62 -33.52
CA LEU A 760 -19.84 17.76 -32.69
C LEU A 760 -18.88 18.00 -31.51
N ARG A 761 -18.02 19.02 -31.68
CA ARG A 761 -17.16 19.67 -30.66
C ARG A 761 -15.94 18.84 -30.19
N PRO A 762 -14.86 19.51 -29.73
CA PRO A 762 -13.71 18.84 -29.11
C PRO A 762 -14.10 18.06 -27.85
N TYR A 763 -13.47 16.90 -27.62
CA TYR A 763 -13.81 15.98 -26.53
C TYR A 763 -13.74 16.63 -25.13
N HIS A 764 -12.75 17.50 -24.89
CA HIS A 764 -12.60 18.26 -23.65
C HIS A 764 -13.62 19.40 -23.47
N ARG A 765 -14.43 19.72 -24.48
CA ARG A 765 -15.59 20.63 -24.36
C ARG A 765 -16.90 19.88 -24.06
N THR A 766 -16.88 18.55 -23.89
CA THR A 766 -18.05 17.78 -23.41
C THR A 766 -18.28 17.98 -21.91
N TRP A 767 -19.52 17.82 -21.45
CA TRP A 767 -19.87 18.07 -20.05
C TRP A 767 -19.23 17.04 -19.11
N TYR A 768 -19.23 15.77 -19.46
CA TYR A 768 -18.69 14.70 -18.59
C TYR A 768 -17.17 14.78 -18.41
N VAL A 769 -16.40 15.22 -19.43
CA VAL A 769 -14.96 15.48 -19.26
C VAL A 769 -14.72 16.69 -18.34
N ARG A 770 -15.57 17.72 -18.41
CA ARG A 770 -15.50 18.86 -17.48
C ARG A 770 -15.85 18.46 -16.06
N CYS A 771 -16.86 17.60 -15.86
CA CYS A 771 -17.19 17.03 -14.55
C CYS A 771 -16.06 16.15 -14.00
N LEU A 772 -15.41 15.34 -14.83
CA LEU A 772 -14.24 14.54 -14.44
C LEU A 772 -13.09 15.42 -13.95
N ILE A 773 -12.76 16.48 -14.70
CA ILE A 773 -11.70 17.42 -14.33
C ILE A 773 -12.07 18.22 -13.08
N PHE A 774 -13.33 18.65 -12.93
CA PHE A 774 -13.82 19.28 -11.71
C PHE A 774 -13.69 18.32 -10.51
N GLY A 775 -14.05 17.04 -10.66
CA GLY A 775 -13.86 16.01 -9.64
C GLY A 775 -12.39 15.81 -9.24
N ILE A 776 -11.45 15.89 -10.19
CA ILE A 776 -10.00 15.85 -9.92
C ILE A 776 -9.54 17.09 -9.14
N TRP A 777 -10.05 18.28 -9.48
CA TRP A 777 -9.78 19.51 -8.73
C TRP A 777 -10.33 19.42 -7.29
N VAL A 778 -11.57 18.98 -7.10
CA VAL A 778 -12.17 18.76 -5.78
C VAL A 778 -11.36 17.73 -4.97
N TYR A 779 -11.01 16.59 -5.58
CA TYR A 779 -10.15 15.59 -4.96
C TYR A 779 -8.80 16.17 -4.52
N ARG A 780 -8.17 17.05 -5.31
CA ARG A 780 -6.92 17.72 -4.93
C ARG A 780 -7.10 18.73 -3.80
N CYS A 781 -8.18 19.51 -3.78
CA CYS A 781 -8.50 20.37 -2.63
C CYS A 781 -8.70 19.53 -1.36
N CYS A 782 -9.48 18.44 -1.42
CA CYS A 782 -9.66 17.52 -0.29
C CYS A 782 -8.34 16.86 0.15
N SER A 783 -7.47 16.49 -0.80
CA SER A 783 -6.15 15.90 -0.52
C SER A 783 -5.22 16.88 0.21
N VAL A 784 -5.24 18.17 -0.15
CA VAL A 784 -4.47 19.21 0.57
C VAL A 784 -5.03 19.42 1.98
N LEU A 785 -6.36 19.51 2.12
CA LEU A 785 -7.02 19.68 3.43
C LEU A 785 -6.77 18.49 4.37
N MET A 786 -6.89 17.25 3.88
CA MET A 786 -6.56 16.03 4.65
C MET A 786 -5.10 16.01 5.12
N THR A 787 -4.17 16.52 4.30
CA THR A 787 -2.75 16.59 4.65
C THR A 787 -2.48 17.71 5.65
N ALA A 788 -3.22 18.82 5.58
CA ALA A 788 -3.17 19.92 6.54
C ALA A 788 -3.82 19.58 7.90
N GLU A 789 -4.81 18.69 7.93
CA GLU A 789 -5.39 18.16 9.17
C GLU A 789 -4.36 17.29 9.92
N LEU A 790 -3.61 16.44 9.19
CA LEU A 790 -2.58 15.56 9.75
C LEU A 790 -1.30 16.30 10.18
N TYR A 791 -0.84 17.28 9.39
CA TYR A 791 0.48 17.90 9.55
C TYR A 791 0.46 19.42 9.78
N GLY A 792 -0.71 20.01 9.97
CA GLY A 792 -0.91 21.42 10.30
C GLY A 792 -1.18 22.33 9.09
N PRO A 793 -1.72 23.55 9.33
CA PRO A 793 -2.17 24.46 8.29
C PRO A 793 -1.05 25.02 7.39
N SER A 794 0.22 24.86 7.78
CA SER A 794 1.40 25.20 6.99
C SER A 794 1.47 24.44 5.65
N VAL A 795 0.87 23.25 5.58
CA VAL A 795 0.70 22.45 4.37
C VAL A 795 -0.05 23.20 3.27
N VAL A 796 -1.04 24.04 3.63
CA VAL A 796 -1.90 24.73 2.65
C VAL A 796 -1.08 25.68 1.76
N TRP A 797 -0.08 26.36 2.33
CA TRP A 797 0.72 27.38 1.63
C TRP A 797 2.03 26.82 1.05
N SER A 798 2.60 25.82 1.72
CA SER A 798 3.86 25.15 1.29
C SER A 798 3.62 23.99 0.32
N GLY A 799 2.41 23.45 0.27
CA GLY A 799 2.09 22.20 -0.39
C GLY A 799 2.17 22.24 -1.92
N ILE A 800 2.89 21.28 -2.50
CA ILE A 800 3.00 21.08 -3.95
C ILE A 800 1.64 20.75 -4.59
N GLY A 801 0.67 20.24 -3.81
CA GLY A 801 -0.73 20.15 -4.24
C GLY A 801 -1.41 21.50 -4.43
N THR A 802 -1.13 22.50 -3.58
CA THR A 802 -1.59 23.88 -3.77
C THR A 802 -0.86 24.55 -4.93
N TRP A 803 0.45 24.33 -5.05
CA TRP A 803 1.21 24.81 -6.21
C TRP A 803 0.77 24.14 -7.52
N TRP A 804 0.32 22.87 -7.49
CA TRP A 804 -0.36 22.24 -8.63
C TRP A 804 -1.64 22.99 -8.97
N LEU A 805 -2.54 23.27 -8.01
CA LEU A 805 -3.77 24.03 -8.25
C LEU A 805 -3.48 25.40 -8.89
N ALA A 806 -2.47 26.12 -8.39
CA ALA A 806 -2.05 27.41 -8.94
C ALA A 806 -1.44 27.30 -10.35
N VAL A 807 -0.47 26.41 -10.57
CA VAL A 807 0.22 26.22 -11.85
C VAL A 807 -0.74 25.66 -12.91
N VAL A 808 -1.61 24.71 -12.56
CA VAL A 808 -2.63 24.15 -13.45
C VAL A 808 -3.71 25.18 -13.79
N GLY A 809 -4.15 25.98 -12.82
CA GLY A 809 -5.04 27.12 -13.05
C GLY A 809 -4.42 28.13 -14.04
N TRP A 810 -3.16 28.50 -13.83
CA TRP A 810 -2.42 29.41 -14.71
C TRP A 810 -2.19 28.82 -16.12
N LEU A 811 -1.81 27.54 -16.24
CA LEU A 811 -1.67 26.86 -17.53
C LEU A 811 -3.01 26.79 -18.28
N MET A 812 -4.13 26.54 -17.59
CA MET A 812 -5.47 26.57 -18.18
C MET A 812 -5.88 27.98 -18.65
N PHE A 813 -5.57 29.02 -17.86
CA PHE A 813 -5.76 30.41 -18.26
C PHE A 813 -4.93 30.76 -19.51
N MET A 814 -3.65 30.40 -19.54
CA MET A 814 -2.75 30.64 -20.67
C MET A 814 -3.17 29.88 -21.94
N VAL A 815 -3.76 28.69 -21.81
CA VAL A 815 -4.39 27.97 -22.93
C VAL A 815 -5.66 28.68 -23.42
N GLY A 816 -6.49 29.22 -22.52
CA GLY A 816 -7.64 30.05 -22.88
C GLY A 816 -7.24 31.31 -23.65
N TRP A 817 -6.21 32.00 -23.16
CA TRP A 817 -5.61 33.17 -23.80
C TRP A 817 -5.02 32.85 -25.17
N SER A 818 -4.21 31.78 -25.29
CA SER A 818 -3.63 31.33 -26.55
C SER A 818 -4.69 30.94 -27.59
N ARG A 819 -5.81 30.32 -27.17
CA ARG A 819 -6.96 30.05 -28.06
C ARG A 819 -7.56 31.31 -28.66
N SER A 820 -7.65 32.40 -27.90
CA SER A 820 -8.23 33.67 -28.35
C SER A 820 -7.46 34.33 -29.51
N ARG A 821 -6.18 33.94 -29.71
CA ARG A 821 -5.41 34.22 -30.93
C ARG A 821 -5.55 33.10 -31.96
N ASN A 822 -5.11 31.88 -31.61
CA ASN A 822 -4.95 30.80 -32.60
C ASN A 822 -6.27 30.36 -33.27
N GLU A 823 -7.43 30.43 -32.61
CA GLU A 823 -8.72 30.12 -33.26
C GLU A 823 -9.17 31.25 -34.20
N LYS A 824 -8.68 32.50 -34.07
CA LYS A 824 -8.88 33.58 -35.07
C LYS A 824 -7.99 33.39 -36.29
N ASP A 825 -6.71 33.11 -36.08
CA ASP A 825 -5.72 32.97 -37.15
C ASP A 825 -6.02 31.77 -38.07
N ILE A 826 -6.53 30.66 -37.51
CA ILE A 826 -6.94 29.49 -38.29
C ILE A 826 -8.25 29.75 -39.06
N ILE A 827 -9.16 30.58 -38.52
CA ILE A 827 -10.41 30.95 -39.21
C ILE A 827 -10.12 31.92 -40.35
N SER A 828 -9.25 32.92 -40.18
CA SER A 828 -8.88 33.84 -41.26
C SER A 828 -8.10 33.14 -42.39
N LEU A 829 -7.18 32.23 -42.06
CA LEU A 829 -6.46 31.42 -43.05
C LEU A 829 -7.39 30.52 -43.89
N ARG A 830 -8.52 30.05 -43.34
CA ARG A 830 -9.51 29.27 -44.10
C ARG A 830 -10.57 30.10 -44.82
N GLY A 831 -10.95 31.27 -44.29
CA GLY A 831 -11.86 32.19 -44.99
C GLY A 831 -11.32 32.56 -46.38
N GLY A 832 -10.00 32.83 -46.46
CA GLY A 832 -9.31 33.09 -47.73
C GLY A 832 -9.21 31.89 -48.69
N GLU A 833 -9.49 30.65 -48.26
CA GLU A 833 -9.63 29.50 -49.17
C GLU A 833 -11.07 29.34 -49.69
N GLU A 834 -12.09 29.84 -48.98
CA GLU A 834 -13.51 29.68 -49.36
C GLU A 834 -14.08 30.89 -50.15
N GLU A 835 -13.53 32.10 -50.01
CA GLU A 835 -13.92 33.28 -50.81
C GLU A 835 -13.34 33.28 -52.24
N GLY A 836 -12.41 32.38 -52.56
CA GLY A 836 -11.64 32.39 -53.82
C GLY A 836 -12.38 31.99 -55.10
N THR A 837 -13.68 31.67 -55.06
CA THR A 837 -14.43 31.16 -56.23
C THR A 837 -15.87 31.68 -56.33
N MET A 838 -16.07 32.99 -56.54
CA MET A 838 -17.36 33.56 -56.97
C MET A 838 -17.20 34.79 -57.88
N GLU A 839 -16.70 34.59 -59.11
CA GLU A 839 -16.99 35.52 -60.22
C GLU A 839 -18.33 35.14 -60.86
N VAL A 840 -19.24 36.11 -60.97
CA VAL A 840 -20.53 35.95 -61.64
C VAL A 840 -20.37 36.38 -63.10
N VAL A 841 -20.35 35.41 -64.02
CA VAL A 841 -20.38 35.67 -65.47
C VAL A 841 -21.82 35.84 -65.91
N GLU A 842 -22.24 37.10 -66.10
CA GLU A 842 -23.53 37.42 -66.70
C GLU A 842 -23.43 37.32 -68.23
N GLN A 843 -24.24 36.44 -68.85
CA GLN A 843 -24.23 36.22 -70.29
C GLN A 843 -25.63 36.39 -70.87
N THR A 844 -25.84 37.48 -71.62
CA THR A 844 -27.01 37.69 -72.47
C THR A 844 -26.77 37.13 -73.86
N VAL A 845 -27.81 36.54 -74.46
CA VAL A 845 -27.80 36.10 -75.86
C VAL A 845 -29.15 36.49 -76.48
N ASP A 846 -29.12 37.47 -77.37
CA ASP A 846 -30.26 37.82 -78.23
C ASP A 846 -30.35 36.85 -79.42
N ASN A 847 -31.56 36.68 -79.98
CA ASN A 847 -31.72 35.95 -81.25
C ASN A 847 -32.97 36.44 -82.01
N GLU A 848 -32.99 36.24 -83.34
CA GLU A 848 -33.83 36.99 -84.28
C GLU A 848 -35.32 36.57 -84.35
N SER A 849 -36.05 36.74 -83.26
CA SER A 849 -37.51 36.97 -83.32
C SER A 849 -37.95 37.72 -82.06
N GLY A 850 -38.50 38.93 -82.22
CA GLY A 850 -38.71 39.89 -81.12
C GLY A 850 -39.80 39.51 -80.11
N MET A 851 -39.55 38.52 -79.25
CA MET A 851 -40.44 38.11 -78.17
C MET A 851 -39.64 37.58 -76.96
N ARG A 852 -39.55 38.38 -75.88
CA ARG A 852 -38.86 37.98 -74.64
C ARG A 852 -39.54 36.77 -73.99
N ARG A 853 -38.74 35.74 -73.67
CA ARG A 853 -39.06 34.71 -72.66
C ARG A 853 -37.89 34.55 -71.70
N GLN A 854 -38.11 34.86 -70.42
CA GLN A 854 -37.23 34.38 -69.36
C GLN A 854 -37.55 32.91 -69.08
N ILE A 855 -36.53 32.05 -69.02
CA ILE A 855 -36.66 30.68 -68.52
C ILE A 855 -35.85 30.58 -67.23
N HIS A 856 -36.52 30.74 -66.09
CA HIS A 856 -35.92 30.41 -64.79
C HIS A 856 -35.93 28.89 -64.59
N GLN A 857 -34.80 28.23 -64.80
CA GLN A 857 -34.63 26.83 -64.42
C GLN A 857 -34.13 26.74 -62.96
N HIS A 858 -35.02 26.94 -62.01
CA HIS A 858 -34.74 26.71 -60.58
C HIS A 858 -34.42 25.24 -60.32
N VAL A 859 -33.16 24.93 -59.99
CA VAL A 859 -32.80 23.71 -59.25
C VAL A 859 -32.58 24.11 -57.79
N SER A 860 -33.60 23.89 -56.97
CA SER A 860 -33.52 24.19 -55.54
C SER A 860 -32.86 23.05 -54.77
N TYR A 861 -31.81 23.36 -54.03
CA TYR A 861 -31.38 22.57 -52.88
C TYR A 861 -31.35 23.47 -51.63
N HIS A 862 -32.46 23.47 -50.90
CA HIS A 862 -32.53 24.08 -49.58
C HIS A 862 -31.59 23.34 -48.61
N HIS A 863 -30.68 24.07 -47.96
CA HIS A 863 -30.18 23.65 -46.66
C HIS A 863 -30.08 24.86 -45.72
N GLN A 864 -31.10 25.01 -44.86
CA GLN A 864 -31.06 25.97 -43.77
C GLN A 864 -30.04 25.51 -42.72
N HIS A 865 -28.99 26.30 -42.47
CA HIS A 865 -28.42 26.56 -41.13
C HIS A 865 -27.22 27.53 -41.16
N GLN A 866 -27.48 28.83 -41.34
CA GLN A 866 -26.54 29.89 -40.98
C GLN A 866 -27.25 31.05 -40.26
N GLU A 867 -27.76 30.80 -39.05
CA GLU A 867 -28.16 31.90 -38.15
C GLU A 867 -28.15 31.48 -36.67
N LYS A 868 -26.96 31.36 -36.07
CA LYS A 868 -26.79 31.31 -34.60
C LYS A 868 -25.35 31.52 -34.06
N ILE A 869 -24.52 32.33 -34.74
CA ILE A 869 -23.19 32.74 -34.24
C ILE A 869 -22.95 34.26 -34.42
N ARG A 870 -23.85 35.07 -33.86
CA ARG A 870 -23.67 36.50 -33.51
C ARG A 870 -24.83 36.90 -32.59
N LEU A 871 -24.59 36.91 -31.27
CA LEU A 871 -25.40 37.51 -30.16
C LEU A 871 -25.08 36.83 -28.81
N VAL A 872 -23.84 36.95 -28.32
CA VAL A 872 -23.49 36.88 -26.88
C VAL A 872 -22.26 37.77 -26.64
N ALA A 873 -22.38 39.06 -26.99
CA ALA A 873 -21.41 40.11 -26.66
C ALA A 873 -22.11 41.46 -26.92
N SER A 874 -22.45 42.16 -25.82
CA SER A 874 -23.24 43.41 -25.78
C SER A 874 -24.64 43.30 -26.44
N ASP A 875 -25.65 44.12 -26.13
CA ASP A 875 -25.67 45.41 -25.45
C ASP A 875 -26.61 45.46 -24.21
N TRP A 876 -26.33 46.43 -23.34
CA TRP A 876 -27.28 47.01 -22.37
C TRP A 876 -27.68 48.42 -22.88
N VAL A 877 -28.66 49.06 -22.24
CA VAL A 877 -29.10 50.47 -22.47
C VAL A 877 -30.10 50.72 -23.62
N ASN A 878 -31.38 50.48 -23.27
CA ASN A 878 -32.44 51.52 -23.20
C ASN A 878 -32.99 52.21 -24.47
N THR A 879 -34.32 52.12 -24.65
CA THR A 879 -35.15 53.05 -25.45
C THR A 879 -36.44 53.38 -24.69
N LYS A 880 -36.82 54.68 -24.61
CA LYS A 880 -37.97 55.20 -23.84
C LYS A 880 -39.23 55.47 -24.68
N GLY A 881 -40.40 55.47 -24.01
CA GLY A 881 -41.62 56.21 -24.40
C GLY A 881 -42.76 55.33 -24.95
N VAL A 882 -44.05 55.72 -24.88
CA VAL A 882 -44.75 56.90 -24.33
C VAL A 882 -46.21 56.46 -24.01
N ALA A 883 -46.94 56.89 -22.96
CA ALA A 883 -46.66 57.79 -21.83
C ALA A 883 -46.75 57.00 -20.48
N GLN A 884 -47.44 57.35 -19.36
CA GLN A 884 -48.31 58.48 -18.99
C GLN A 884 -48.19 58.83 -17.48
N ALA A 885 -49.14 59.60 -16.95
CA ALA A 885 -49.22 60.26 -15.63
C ALA A 885 -49.86 59.33 -14.54
N GLU A 886 -49.82 59.64 -13.23
CA GLU A 886 -49.65 60.91 -12.50
C GLU A 886 -48.73 60.78 -11.25
N VAL A 887 -48.14 61.93 -10.82
CA VAL A 887 -48.07 62.51 -9.43
C VAL A 887 -47.95 61.52 -8.22
N GLU A 888 -47.05 61.66 -7.23
CA GLU A 888 -46.50 62.87 -6.56
C GLU A 888 -45.06 62.70 -5.97
N HIS A 889 -44.57 63.76 -5.32
CA HIS A 889 -43.35 63.96 -4.48
C HIS A 889 -43.44 63.24 -3.10
N ASP A 890 -42.43 63.14 -2.19
CA ASP A 890 -40.96 63.40 -2.14
C ASP A 890 -40.36 62.67 -0.89
N ASP A 891 -39.07 62.90 -0.59
CA ASP A 891 -38.39 62.77 0.73
C ASP A 891 -38.14 61.32 1.27
N GLU A 892 -36.94 60.96 1.78
CA GLU A 892 -36.26 61.36 3.04
C GLU A 892 -37.02 60.90 4.31
N SER A 893 -36.40 60.32 5.35
CA SER A 893 -34.97 60.01 5.65
C SER A 893 -34.83 58.93 6.76
N ASP A 894 -33.58 58.49 6.99
CA ASP A 894 -32.89 58.11 8.25
C ASP A 894 -33.58 57.41 9.45
N GLU A 895 -32.77 56.55 10.13
CA GLU A 895 -32.72 56.34 11.60
C GLU A 895 -33.96 55.72 12.34
N GLU A 896 -33.89 55.17 13.56
CA GLU A 896 -32.85 54.40 14.29
C GLU A 896 -33.56 53.59 15.43
N LEU A 897 -32.94 52.52 15.98
CA LEU A 897 -33.18 51.96 17.34
C LEU A 897 -34.63 51.45 17.68
N ASP A 898 -34.95 50.92 18.87
CA ASP A 898 -34.35 49.81 19.66
C ASP A 898 -35.37 49.28 20.74
N ASP A 899 -35.08 48.13 21.35
CA ASP A 899 -35.53 47.59 22.66
C ASP A 899 -37.02 47.17 22.94
N GLY A 900 -37.20 46.30 23.94
CA GLY A 900 -38.45 45.84 24.57
C GLY A 900 -39.17 44.67 23.85
N GLY A 901 -39.50 43.51 24.44
CA GLY A 901 -39.88 43.18 25.83
C GLY A 901 -41.39 42.89 25.89
N GLU A 902 -41.94 41.79 26.44
CA GLU A 902 -41.44 40.72 27.33
C GLU A 902 -41.91 39.31 26.87
N ALA A 903 -41.56 38.26 27.62
CA ALA A 903 -41.95 36.86 27.37
C ALA A 903 -43.13 36.38 28.25
N VAL A 904 -43.69 35.18 27.99
CA VAL A 904 -44.15 34.23 29.03
C VAL A 904 -44.53 32.83 28.47
N ASN A 905 -44.01 31.77 29.12
CA ASN A 905 -44.43 30.34 29.18
C ASN A 905 -44.71 29.50 27.92
N GLY A 906 -44.15 28.27 27.89
CA GLY A 906 -44.54 27.19 26.96
C GLY A 906 -43.53 26.01 26.86
N ALA A 907 -43.41 25.19 27.90
CA ALA A 907 -42.39 24.14 28.01
C ALA A 907 -42.87 22.72 27.59
N TYR A 908 -41.99 21.94 26.91
CA TYR A 908 -41.72 20.47 27.00
C TYR A 908 -42.89 19.44 27.11
N SER A 909 -42.81 18.16 26.69
CA SER A 909 -41.95 17.36 25.77
C SER A 909 -42.45 15.89 25.75
N GLU A 910 -41.82 15.02 24.93
CA GLU A 910 -41.67 13.55 25.12
C GLU A 910 -42.80 12.52 24.81
N GLU A 911 -42.37 11.25 24.69
CA GLU A 911 -43.09 10.07 24.13
C GLU A 911 -43.98 9.25 25.10
N THR A 912 -44.95 8.44 24.60
CA THR A 912 -44.82 6.94 24.50
C THR A 912 -46.08 6.12 24.07
N LYS A 913 -45.85 5.18 23.13
CA LYS A 913 -46.29 3.75 22.98
C LYS A 913 -47.70 3.19 23.36
N ALA A 914 -48.29 2.49 22.37
CA ALA A 914 -49.13 1.25 22.42
C ALA A 914 -50.62 1.35 22.91
N LEU A 915 -51.61 0.57 22.41
CA LEU A 915 -51.68 -0.89 22.19
C LEU A 915 -52.73 -1.40 21.14
N LEU A 916 -52.39 -2.52 20.48
CA LEU A 916 -53.20 -3.68 20.02
C LEU A 916 -54.35 -3.64 18.96
N ASN A 917 -54.16 -4.52 17.96
CA ASN A 917 -55.10 -5.45 17.26
C ASN A 917 -56.12 -4.95 16.21
N GLY A 918 -56.12 -5.58 15.01
CA GLY A 918 -57.15 -5.31 13.98
C GLY A 918 -57.20 -6.11 12.65
N SER A 919 -56.32 -7.10 12.35
CA SER A 919 -56.29 -7.85 11.06
C SER A 919 -55.91 -7.00 9.81
N SER A 920 -55.61 -7.52 8.60
CA SER A 920 -55.57 -8.90 8.06
C SER A 920 -54.56 -9.02 6.88
N GLY A 921 -54.15 -10.25 6.53
CA GLY A 921 -53.74 -10.63 5.17
C GLY A 921 -52.46 -10.04 4.56
N ALA A 922 -51.31 -10.69 4.78
CA ALA A 922 -50.11 -10.51 3.94
C ALA A 922 -49.96 -11.69 2.96
N SER A 923 -49.43 -11.43 1.76
CA SER A 923 -49.05 -12.44 0.76
C SER A 923 -47.69 -12.08 0.17
N ASP A 924 -46.69 -12.94 0.35
CA ASP A 924 -45.33 -12.72 -0.12
C ASP A 924 -45.18 -12.87 -1.65
N PRO A 925 -44.13 -12.26 -2.24
CA PRO A 925 -43.94 -12.17 -3.69
C PRO A 925 -43.34 -13.43 -4.32
N MET A 926 -43.35 -13.49 -5.65
CA MET A 926 -42.53 -14.41 -6.44
C MET A 926 -41.98 -13.71 -7.69
N ASP A 927 -40.78 -14.12 -8.10
CA ASP A 927 -40.08 -13.60 -9.27
C ASP A 927 -40.83 -13.88 -10.60
N SER A 928 -40.53 -13.07 -11.61
CA SER A 928 -40.79 -13.43 -13.01
C SER A 928 -39.63 -12.97 -13.91
N GLU A 929 -38.92 -13.93 -14.48
CA GLU A 929 -37.84 -13.69 -15.45
C GLU A 929 -38.38 -13.67 -16.90
N GLN A 930 -37.50 -13.36 -17.84
CA GLN A 930 -37.81 -13.01 -19.24
C GLN A 930 -38.11 -14.24 -20.11
N ALA A 931 -38.64 -13.99 -21.32
CA ALA A 931 -38.91 -15.02 -22.32
C ALA A 931 -38.54 -14.58 -23.74
N LEU A 932 -38.29 -15.58 -24.61
CA LEU A 932 -37.98 -15.50 -26.06
C LEU A 932 -36.53 -15.05 -26.40
N ASP A 933 -35.83 -15.58 -27.42
CA ASP A 933 -36.24 -16.53 -28.47
C ASP A 933 -35.10 -17.46 -28.99
N ALA A 934 -35.50 -18.54 -29.68
CA ALA A 934 -34.82 -19.39 -30.70
C ALA A 934 -33.29 -19.68 -30.68
N GLY A 935 -32.89 -20.97 -30.73
CA GLY A 935 -31.47 -21.36 -30.93
C GLY A 935 -31.10 -22.86 -31.03
N MET A 936 -31.66 -23.61 -31.99
CA MET A 936 -31.30 -25.00 -32.42
C MET A 936 -30.04 -25.72 -31.84
N ASN A 937 -30.21 -26.89 -31.20
CA ASN A 937 -29.79 -28.20 -31.80
C ASN A 937 -30.27 -29.49 -31.09
N LYS A 938 -29.98 -30.67 -31.69
CA LYS A 938 -30.59 -31.99 -31.39
C LYS A 938 -29.69 -32.97 -30.60
N LYS A 939 -30.28 -33.70 -29.63
CA LYS A 939 -30.09 -35.12 -29.18
C LYS A 939 -30.62 -35.23 -27.73
N ARG A 940 -31.70 -35.92 -27.32
CA ARG A 940 -32.45 -37.16 -27.66
C ARG A 940 -31.97 -38.40 -26.87
N HIS A 941 -32.92 -39.00 -26.10
CA HIS A 941 -32.83 -40.20 -25.23
C HIS A 941 -32.13 -39.99 -23.87
N GLN A 942 -32.52 -40.61 -22.75
CA GLN A 942 -33.66 -41.50 -22.39
C GLN A 942 -34.02 -41.26 -20.89
N ARG A 943 -35.23 -40.86 -20.49
CA ARG A 943 -36.44 -41.66 -20.14
C ARG A 943 -36.28 -42.73 -19.02
N GLY A 944 -36.81 -42.43 -17.83
CA GLY A 944 -37.16 -43.35 -16.73
C GLY A 944 -37.11 -42.63 -15.37
N ARG A 945 -38.18 -42.19 -14.68
CA ARG A 945 -39.65 -42.41 -14.65
C ARG A 945 -40.13 -43.44 -13.59
N ARG A 946 -40.86 -42.91 -12.58
CA ARG A 946 -41.48 -43.55 -11.38
C ARG A 946 -40.52 -43.70 -10.18
N GLY A 947 -40.91 -43.36 -8.94
CA GLY A 947 -42.19 -42.79 -8.49
C GLY A 947 -42.22 -42.21 -7.06
N LYS A 948 -43.28 -41.44 -6.76
CA LYS A 948 -43.79 -41.01 -5.43
C LYS A 948 -44.93 -42.00 -4.98
N PRO A 949 -45.59 -41.91 -3.79
CA PRO A 949 -45.52 -40.92 -2.70
C PRO A 949 -45.49 -41.54 -1.25
N ALA A 950 -45.90 -40.72 -0.26
CA ALA A 950 -46.21 -40.99 1.17
C ALA A 950 -44.98 -41.13 2.11
N GLN A 951 -44.77 -40.31 3.15
CA GLN A 951 -45.61 -39.72 4.23
C GLN A 951 -45.85 -40.65 5.44
N SER A 952 -45.09 -40.43 6.51
CA SER A 952 -45.60 -40.23 7.88
C SER A 952 -44.53 -39.69 8.85
N LYS A 953 -44.91 -38.69 9.65
CA LYS A 953 -44.44 -38.45 11.04
C LYS A 953 -45.61 -38.87 11.95
N PRO A 954 -45.41 -39.31 13.21
CA PRO A 954 -45.07 -38.43 14.36
C PRO A 954 -43.63 -38.67 14.85
N GLN A 955 -42.95 -37.81 15.60
CA GLN A 955 -43.32 -36.88 16.68
C GLN A 955 -43.55 -37.56 18.05
N ALA A 956 -42.45 -37.68 18.79
CA ALA A 956 -42.34 -37.39 20.22
C ALA A 956 -41.00 -36.65 20.41
#